data_AF-A0A182W7Y5-F1
#
_entry.id   AF-A0A182W7Y5-F1
#
_cell.length_a   1.000
_cell.length_b   1.000
_cell.length_c   1.000
_cell.angle_alpha   90.00
_cell.angle_beta   90.00
_cell.angle_gamma   90.00
#
_symmetry.space_group_name_H-M   'P 1'
#
loop_
_entity.id
_entity.type
_entity.pdbx_description
1 polymer ?
#
loop_
_entity_poly.entity_id
_entity_poly.type
_entity_poly.pdbx_seq_one_letter_code
_entity_poly.pdbx_strand_id
1 'polypeptide(L)'
;MILSLNRNQYLFSYSSESMKWHRCKSAGCYASVQIVLQIVVVSLSLIHSNAQSQALNYRLPNQTYPLRYNIELTTRIHDATIGDDRFHFEGKVTIQLMAIGNSDATMDEITLNYRQISITHVKLWYIVQNDWENTILDDDNSFTLDPVREFVTIHSPEPLNGTYFLEIKYNGTLREDNGGFYRSSYRDNNGTIQWLATTQFSPTDARHIFPCYDEPGIRAPIALRVIHGRKYSVLSNTMPIDVRESILKGMAITTFPDTPKMPSYLLGIVVSDFTEITRPNYPRQQAYTRPTALSVPVANFIIEAGFKILETLEDFLQTSYILPKLSHVAIPDFSPGAMENYGIITYKEENFMFDPQTSPMKQKKKIATTVAHEIGHHYFGNYVSPAWWSYLWLKEGFARFFEYTASDVVFPEMEIAKMYTVDKMHNVFQTDSLSSSRPMTYYVNTQTEISNIFDDIAYDKGGSVLLMFYHTFGKAPFRDAMIHYLNSNALQSGTPEKLAEAMQITMFDTLTSDNLGFNASSLLRSWTEQAGYPILYISRSNDNCSLRIEQQRYLLKSNDTSNSTVKWIIPYNFATEKSPSFEDTTYAGWITEQNHIINPTNDLNWTCDEWIVLNKQQTSYYRVNYDTDLWQLIITALLQNNTVIHENNRAQLIDDALNNARSGRLLYEVPLQLLRYLSKEIDYIPWAAIDRNLGVLNMLMRGTNKYTMWHQYCLEFIEPTYVLMGMTSGSQDTLAKRMTREIVVSWACRVGSQSCLNTTASIVKEIAENPSKAADPDLREAIFCNGLRQASATVFDSIWQRMQSSQDQSYRSDLIRSLGCVENELLINRYLDTTISSNSSNYFNQERERVFMAVCRNGDLGIEIAMKFLLKNMDQVNLLYNKGNFGGRAISSIVRNIAQQVTNEAIHVQLQNLMEKLLQKELLRPSDMLQALEYSSENLMWIKERGGQISTWLDEQYPPPTPSTTTISTTLIYTPTRTTKVTPTDTTKTTRHNVFQTSTISTSTFMSTASVTSMNNSLQTNISTKITITSNFSTPSMNLITSTENYDNNGSSRLGHETFNTFCFIAFNIILFGMTL
;
A
#
# COMPACT_ATOMS: atom_id res chain seq x y z
N MET A 1 9.36 -32.58 34.31
CA MET A 1 9.82 -32.95 35.67
C MET A 1 11.33 -32.82 35.72
N ILE A 2 11.88 -32.40 36.86
CA ILE A 2 13.29 -32.10 37.18
C ILE A 2 14.34 -33.03 36.52
N LEU A 3 15.42 -32.47 35.99
CA LEU A 3 16.79 -32.86 36.35
C LEU A 3 17.77 -31.69 36.20
N SER A 4 18.80 -31.67 37.06
CA SER A 4 19.61 -30.49 37.37
C SER A 4 21.04 -30.88 37.73
N LEU A 5 21.96 -29.90 37.74
CA LEU A 5 23.37 -29.97 38.19
C LEU A 5 24.32 -30.60 37.15
N ASN A 6 25.60 -30.19 37.03
CA ASN A 6 26.44 -29.50 38.02
C ASN A 6 27.51 -28.56 37.41
N ARG A 7 28.11 -27.69 38.27
CA ARG A 7 29.25 -26.79 37.95
C ARG A 7 30.62 -27.44 38.27
N ASN A 8 31.70 -26.77 37.82
CA ASN A 8 33.13 -26.80 38.26
C ASN A 8 34.12 -27.58 37.36
N GLN A 9 35.42 -27.23 37.23
CA GLN A 9 36.17 -25.96 37.43
C GLN A 9 37.55 -26.07 36.72
N TYR A 10 37.99 -24.99 36.06
CA TYR A 10 39.38 -24.46 35.95
C TYR A 10 40.65 -25.29 35.55
N LEU A 11 41.43 -24.69 34.60
CA LEU A 11 42.90 -24.68 34.42
C LEU A 11 43.61 -25.94 33.81
N PHE A 12 44.75 -25.86 33.10
CA PHE A 12 45.71 -24.76 32.77
C PHE A 12 46.47 -25.00 31.43
N SER A 13 46.87 -23.91 30.75
CA SER A 13 48.06 -23.71 29.87
C SER A 13 48.45 -24.69 28.74
N TYR A 14 48.74 -24.13 27.55
CA TYR A 14 50.02 -24.36 26.87
C TYR A 14 50.58 -23.05 26.25
N SER A 15 51.86 -23.06 25.88
CA SER A 15 52.76 -21.91 25.81
C SER A 15 52.69 -21.03 24.55
N SER A 16 53.15 -19.79 24.71
CA SER A 16 53.38 -18.81 23.64
C SER A 16 54.60 -19.10 22.77
N GLU A 17 54.46 -19.00 21.45
CA GLU A 17 55.52 -18.52 20.56
C GLU A 17 54.99 -17.39 19.67
N SER A 18 55.89 -16.46 19.30
CA SER A 18 55.51 -15.13 18.85
C SER A 18 55.36 -15.01 17.33
N MET A 19 54.17 -14.65 16.85
CA MET A 19 54.00 -14.02 15.52
C MET A 19 53.53 -12.57 15.67
N LYS A 20 54.38 -11.63 15.25
CA LYS A 20 54.11 -10.19 15.33
C LYS A 20 53.07 -9.79 14.28
N TRP A 21 51.82 -9.65 14.70
CA TRP A 21 50.79 -8.99 13.88
C TRP A 21 51.07 -7.49 13.78
N HIS A 22 51.16 -6.95 12.56
CA HIS A 22 51.18 -5.51 12.33
C HIS A 22 49.82 -4.90 12.72
N ARG A 23 49.86 -3.86 13.57
CA ARG A 23 48.65 -3.12 13.98
C ARG A 23 48.10 -2.30 12.81
N CYS A 24 47.03 -2.77 12.17
CA CYS A 24 46.18 -1.90 11.36
C CYS A 24 45.37 -0.99 12.31
N LYS A 25 45.71 0.29 12.38
CA LYS A 25 44.98 1.29 13.18
C LYS A 25 43.85 1.92 12.35
N SER A 26 42.72 1.25 12.23
CA SER A 26 41.45 1.92 11.91
C SER A 26 40.30 1.28 12.70
N ALA A 27 39.50 2.10 13.37
CA ALA A 27 38.42 1.62 14.23
C ALA A 27 37.25 1.00 13.42
N GLY A 28 37.05 1.46 12.17
CA GLY A 28 35.96 0.97 11.31
C GLY A 28 36.09 -0.52 10.93
N CYS A 29 37.31 -1.03 10.72
CA CYS A 29 37.51 -2.39 10.22
C CYS A 29 37.11 -3.47 11.25
N TYR A 30 37.25 -3.18 12.55
CA TYR A 30 36.81 -4.09 13.62
C TYR A 30 35.28 -4.15 13.74
N ALA A 31 34.58 -3.04 13.55
CA ALA A 31 33.12 -2.99 13.59
C ALA A 31 32.52 -3.80 12.42
N SER A 32 33.02 -3.61 11.19
CA SER A 32 32.53 -4.35 10.01
C SER A 32 32.68 -5.87 10.16
N VAL A 33 33.80 -6.34 10.71
CA VAL A 33 34.03 -7.77 10.93
C VAL A 33 33.15 -8.34 12.06
N GLN A 34 32.92 -7.58 13.14
CA GLN A 34 31.96 -8.00 14.17
C GLN A 34 30.52 -8.07 13.64
N ILE A 35 30.10 -7.10 12.80
CA ILE A 35 28.78 -7.09 12.18
C ILE A 35 28.60 -8.31 11.26
N VAL A 36 29.58 -8.63 10.41
CA VAL A 36 29.52 -9.83 9.56
C VAL A 36 29.48 -11.11 10.42
N LEU A 37 30.27 -11.19 11.51
CA LEU A 37 30.22 -12.36 12.41
C LEU A 37 28.85 -12.48 13.12
N GLN A 38 28.27 -11.37 13.56
CA GLN A 38 26.94 -11.36 14.18
C GLN A 38 25.85 -11.70 13.16
N ILE A 39 25.91 -11.21 11.93
CA ILE A 39 25.00 -11.61 10.84
C ILE A 39 25.13 -13.12 10.60
N VAL A 40 26.34 -13.67 10.49
CA VAL A 40 26.54 -15.11 10.27
C VAL A 40 26.04 -15.94 11.46
N VAL A 41 26.27 -15.52 12.70
CA VAL A 41 25.78 -16.23 13.90
C VAL A 41 24.26 -16.12 14.05
N VAL A 42 23.66 -14.97 13.75
CA VAL A 42 22.20 -14.77 13.74
C VAL A 42 21.56 -15.58 12.61
N SER A 43 22.12 -15.58 11.40
CA SER A 43 21.66 -16.43 10.30
C SER A 43 21.79 -17.92 10.64
N LEU A 44 22.90 -18.37 11.22
CA LEU A 44 23.07 -19.77 11.64
C LEU A 44 22.11 -20.16 12.78
N SER A 45 21.77 -19.26 13.70
CA SER A 45 20.78 -19.52 14.74
C SER A 45 19.34 -19.44 14.23
N LEU A 46 19.04 -18.62 13.22
CA LEU A 46 17.77 -18.62 12.48
C LEU A 46 17.60 -19.91 11.65
N ILE A 47 18.68 -20.37 11.00
CA ILE A 47 18.72 -21.66 10.30
C ILE A 47 18.55 -22.80 11.32
N HIS A 48 19.17 -22.73 12.50
CA HIS A 48 18.95 -23.73 13.54
C HIS A 48 17.54 -23.70 14.14
N SER A 49 16.92 -22.53 14.36
CA SER A 49 15.54 -22.46 14.83
C SER A 49 14.54 -22.95 13.78
N ASN A 50 14.79 -22.68 12.48
CA ASN A 50 14.00 -23.22 11.39
C ASN A 50 14.23 -24.74 11.21
N ALA A 51 15.46 -25.23 11.39
CA ALA A 51 15.77 -26.67 11.37
C ALA A 51 15.18 -27.41 12.58
N GLN A 52 14.97 -26.72 13.71
CA GLN A 52 14.27 -27.27 14.87
C GLN A 52 12.74 -27.27 14.68
N SER A 53 12.20 -26.54 13.70
CA SER A 53 10.83 -26.74 13.21
C SER A 53 10.71 -27.93 12.26
N GLN A 54 10.93 -29.15 12.79
CA GLN A 54 10.28 -30.32 12.20
C GLN A 54 8.78 -30.05 12.23
N ALA A 55 8.20 -29.84 11.05
CA ALA A 55 7.03 -28.99 10.90
C ALA A 55 5.81 -29.46 11.70
N LEU A 56 5.45 -28.70 12.73
CA LEU A 56 4.13 -28.80 13.36
C LEU A 56 3.07 -28.56 12.28
N ASN A 57 2.16 -29.51 12.10
CA ASN A 57 1.03 -29.34 11.21
C ASN A 57 -0.03 -28.46 11.90
N TYR A 58 -0.36 -27.31 11.31
CA TYR A 58 -1.38 -26.38 11.80
C TYR A 58 -2.75 -26.60 11.14
N ARG A 59 -2.84 -27.55 10.20
CA ARG A 59 -4.12 -27.97 9.59
C ARG A 59 -4.87 -28.93 10.51
N LEU A 60 -6.20 -28.79 10.55
CA LEU A 60 -7.06 -29.69 11.30
C LEU A 60 -7.04 -31.13 10.72
N PRO A 61 -7.25 -32.18 11.54
CA PRO A 61 -7.44 -33.53 11.04
C PRO A 61 -8.74 -33.70 10.24
N ASN A 62 -8.66 -34.33 9.06
CA ASN A 62 -9.81 -34.56 8.16
C ASN A 62 -10.78 -35.68 8.63
N GLN A 63 -10.71 -36.11 9.89
CA GLN A 63 -11.50 -37.21 10.45
C GLN A 63 -12.88 -36.77 10.97
N THR A 64 -13.03 -35.48 11.27
CA THR A 64 -14.32 -34.88 11.67
C THR A 64 -14.60 -33.63 10.85
N TYR A 65 -15.89 -33.31 10.69
CA TYR A 65 -16.31 -32.06 10.07
C TYR A 65 -17.65 -31.58 10.61
N PRO A 66 -17.90 -30.26 10.65
CA PRO A 66 -19.13 -29.70 11.19
C PRO A 66 -20.28 -29.85 10.19
N LEU A 67 -21.45 -30.21 10.72
CA LEU A 67 -22.72 -30.21 10.01
C LEU A 67 -23.53 -28.95 10.33
N ARG A 68 -23.45 -28.43 11.57
CA ARG A 68 -24.14 -27.22 12.04
C ARG A 68 -23.50 -26.68 13.32
N TYR A 69 -23.42 -25.35 13.45
CA TYR A 69 -23.08 -24.68 14.71
C TYR A 69 -24.32 -24.05 15.34
N ASN A 70 -24.43 -24.09 16.67
CA ASN A 70 -25.40 -23.34 17.47
C ASN A 70 -24.66 -22.56 18.55
N ILE A 71 -24.58 -21.24 18.40
CA ILE A 71 -23.75 -20.35 19.23
C ILE A 71 -24.67 -19.52 20.13
N GLU A 72 -24.36 -19.52 21.43
CA GLU A 72 -24.97 -18.66 22.43
C GLU A 72 -23.90 -17.81 23.10
N LEU A 73 -24.10 -16.49 23.14
CA LEU A 73 -23.15 -15.52 23.72
C LEU A 73 -23.86 -14.59 24.69
N THR A 74 -23.22 -14.27 25.82
CA THR A 74 -23.68 -13.25 26.77
C THR A 74 -22.64 -12.14 26.89
N THR A 75 -23.03 -10.89 26.64
CA THR A 75 -22.14 -9.73 26.85
C THR A 75 -22.85 -8.60 27.58
N ARG A 76 -22.15 -8.01 28.57
CA ARG A 76 -22.67 -6.91 29.39
C ARG A 76 -22.06 -5.55 29.05
N ILE A 77 -21.44 -5.38 27.87
CA ILE A 77 -20.65 -4.17 27.52
C ILE A 77 -21.36 -2.81 27.77
N HIS A 78 -22.69 -2.78 27.62
CA HIS A 78 -23.55 -1.62 27.92
C HIS A 78 -23.59 -1.19 29.41
N ASP A 79 -23.23 -2.07 30.34
CA ASP A 79 -23.41 -1.89 31.78
C ASP A 79 -22.18 -1.22 32.40
N ALA A 80 -22.24 0.10 32.53
CA ALA A 80 -21.20 0.88 33.21
C ALA A 80 -21.15 0.66 34.74
N THR A 81 -22.15 0.00 35.35
CA THR A 81 -22.22 -0.16 36.82
C THR A 81 -21.28 -1.25 37.35
N ILE A 82 -20.86 -2.17 36.49
CA ILE A 82 -19.90 -3.26 36.79
C ILE A 82 -18.45 -2.91 36.39
N GLY A 83 -18.16 -1.64 36.08
CA GLY A 83 -16.80 -1.21 35.73
C GLY A 83 -16.27 -1.90 34.49
N ASP A 84 -15.04 -2.43 34.57
CA ASP A 84 -14.40 -3.12 33.45
C ASP A 84 -14.85 -4.59 33.29
N ASP A 85 -15.61 -5.15 34.24
CA ASP A 85 -16.13 -6.52 34.12
C ASP A 85 -17.08 -6.67 32.93
N ARG A 86 -17.69 -5.57 32.47
CA ARG A 86 -18.53 -5.49 31.27
C ARG A 86 -17.84 -5.92 29.97
N PHE A 87 -16.51 -5.99 29.98
CA PHE A 87 -15.70 -6.39 28.83
C PHE A 87 -15.44 -7.90 28.78
N HIS A 88 -15.91 -8.69 29.74
CA HIS A 88 -15.97 -10.14 29.62
C HIS A 88 -17.21 -10.59 28.85
N PHE A 89 -17.13 -11.78 28.26
CA PHE A 89 -18.27 -12.49 27.69
C PHE A 89 -18.27 -13.96 28.11
N GLU A 90 -19.47 -14.50 28.27
CA GLU A 90 -19.70 -15.93 28.46
C GLU A 90 -20.19 -16.49 27.12
N GLY A 91 -19.81 -17.72 26.78
CA GLY A 91 -20.25 -18.34 25.54
C GLY A 91 -20.42 -19.85 25.63
N LYS A 92 -21.22 -20.36 24.71
CA LYS A 92 -21.49 -21.78 24.54
C LYS A 92 -21.66 -22.07 23.06
N VAL A 93 -21.00 -23.10 22.55
CA VAL A 93 -21.23 -23.61 21.21
C VAL A 93 -21.68 -25.06 21.30
N THR A 94 -22.75 -25.42 20.58
CA THR A 94 -23.10 -26.81 20.29
C THR A 94 -22.80 -27.07 18.82
N ILE A 95 -21.88 -27.98 18.54
CA ILE A 95 -21.48 -28.38 17.20
C ILE A 95 -22.12 -29.73 16.90
N GLN A 96 -23.03 -29.78 15.92
CA GLN A 96 -23.40 -31.04 15.28
C GLN A 96 -22.30 -31.38 14.29
N LEU A 97 -21.67 -32.54 14.42
CA LEU A 97 -20.52 -32.96 13.61
C LEU A 97 -20.67 -34.40 13.13
N MET A 98 -19.98 -34.72 12.04
CA MET A 98 -19.78 -36.09 11.58
C MET A 98 -18.35 -36.53 11.93
N ALA A 99 -18.21 -37.72 12.50
CA ALA A 99 -16.94 -38.43 12.66
C ALA A 99 -16.89 -39.59 11.67
N ILE A 100 -15.78 -39.70 10.92
CA ILE A 100 -15.52 -40.82 10.01
C ILE A 100 -14.53 -41.78 10.69
N GLY A 101 -15.05 -42.87 11.25
CA GLY A 101 -14.22 -43.96 11.76
C GLY A 101 -13.68 -44.83 10.62
N ASN A 102 -12.36 -44.97 10.51
CA ASN A 102 -11.74 -45.95 9.62
C ASN A 102 -11.65 -47.32 10.30
N SER A 103 -11.63 -48.40 9.53
CA SER A 103 -11.44 -49.77 10.06
C SER A 103 -10.10 -49.99 10.77
N ASP A 104 -9.10 -49.19 10.41
CA ASP A 104 -7.69 -49.44 10.73
C ASP A 104 -7.15 -48.48 11.82
N ALA A 105 -7.97 -47.54 12.31
CA ALA A 105 -7.61 -46.61 13.38
C ALA A 105 -8.84 -46.23 14.21
N THR A 106 -8.74 -46.33 15.54
CA THR A 106 -9.75 -45.80 16.46
C THR A 106 -9.79 -44.28 16.32
N MET A 107 -11.00 -43.74 16.13
CA MET A 107 -11.25 -42.31 16.00
C MET A 107 -11.88 -41.83 17.30
N ASP A 108 -11.07 -41.38 18.24
CA ASP A 108 -11.47 -41.02 19.61
C ASP A 108 -11.18 -39.54 19.98
N GLU A 109 -10.52 -38.79 19.10
CA GLU A 109 -10.14 -37.38 19.33
C GLU A 109 -10.85 -36.38 18.39
N ILE A 110 -11.61 -35.43 18.94
CA ILE A 110 -12.19 -34.32 18.14
C ILE A 110 -11.30 -33.08 18.31
N THR A 111 -10.59 -32.68 17.24
CA THR A 111 -9.72 -31.48 17.26
C THR A 111 -10.38 -30.27 16.58
N LEU A 112 -10.40 -29.14 17.28
CA LEU A 112 -10.94 -27.85 16.84
C LEU A 112 -9.90 -26.73 17.06
N ASN A 113 -10.07 -25.58 16.43
CA ASN A 113 -9.31 -24.38 16.78
C ASN A 113 -9.88 -23.66 18.01
N TYR A 114 -9.03 -23.07 18.84
CA TYR A 114 -9.38 -22.15 19.94
C TYR A 114 -8.26 -21.10 20.14
N ARG A 115 -8.58 -19.89 20.62
CA ARG A 115 -7.55 -18.91 21.02
C ARG A 115 -8.04 -17.92 22.07
N GLN A 116 -7.30 -17.75 23.17
CA GLN A 116 -7.58 -16.76 24.24
C GLN A 116 -9.01 -16.82 24.84
N ILE A 117 -9.63 -18.01 24.83
CA ILE A 117 -10.85 -18.34 25.57
C ILE A 117 -10.56 -19.42 26.60
N SER A 118 -11.22 -19.36 27.74
CA SER A 118 -11.13 -20.35 28.82
C SER A 118 -12.30 -21.31 28.73
N ILE A 119 -12.05 -22.52 28.22
CA ILE A 119 -13.03 -23.61 28.22
C ILE A 119 -13.29 -24.03 29.66
N THR A 120 -14.57 -24.13 30.03
CA THR A 120 -14.99 -24.46 31.40
C THR A 120 -15.67 -25.81 31.52
N HIS A 121 -16.21 -26.35 30.42
CA HIS A 121 -17.05 -27.55 30.42
C HIS A 121 -17.25 -28.09 28.99
N VAL A 122 -17.27 -29.41 28.85
CA VAL A 122 -17.43 -30.15 27.59
C VAL A 122 -18.44 -31.27 27.74
N LYS A 123 -19.33 -31.40 26.75
CA LYS A 123 -20.30 -32.50 26.66
C LYS A 123 -20.37 -33.08 25.25
N LEU A 124 -20.29 -34.40 25.11
CA LEU A 124 -20.42 -35.13 23.85
C LEU A 124 -21.55 -36.15 23.93
N TRP A 125 -22.45 -36.16 22.96
CA TRP A 125 -23.56 -37.11 22.88
C TRP A 125 -23.95 -37.45 21.44
N TYR A 126 -24.80 -38.46 21.30
CA TYR A 126 -25.49 -38.78 20.05
C TYR A 126 -26.98 -39.04 20.30
N ILE A 127 -27.75 -39.11 19.21
CA ILE A 127 -29.19 -39.36 19.26
C ILE A 127 -29.48 -40.73 18.65
N VAL A 128 -30.24 -41.57 19.35
CA VAL A 128 -30.73 -42.87 18.85
C VAL A 128 -32.12 -42.73 18.21
N GLN A 129 -32.59 -43.76 17.50
CA GLN A 129 -33.82 -43.77 16.67
C GLN A 129 -35.15 -43.32 17.34
N ASN A 130 -35.16 -43.08 18.65
CA ASN A 130 -36.33 -42.65 19.43
C ASN A 130 -36.17 -41.21 20.00
N ASP A 131 -35.25 -40.41 19.46
CA ASP A 131 -34.88 -39.06 19.94
C ASP A 131 -34.32 -38.99 21.37
N TRP A 132 -33.83 -40.11 21.91
CA TRP A 132 -33.14 -40.13 23.21
C TRP A 132 -31.68 -39.70 23.05
N GLU A 133 -31.27 -38.75 23.88
CA GLU A 133 -29.88 -38.34 24.06
C GLU A 133 -29.11 -39.44 24.81
N ASN A 134 -28.05 -39.97 24.19
CA ASN A 134 -27.10 -40.84 24.86
C ASN A 134 -25.76 -40.10 25.02
N THR A 135 -25.43 -39.76 26.27
CA THR A 135 -24.25 -38.98 26.64
C THR A 135 -23.02 -39.88 26.75
N ILE A 136 -21.97 -39.52 26.01
CA ILE A 136 -20.66 -40.19 26.02
C ILE A 136 -19.74 -39.51 27.05
N LEU A 137 -19.82 -38.19 27.14
CA LEU A 137 -18.96 -37.33 27.97
C LEU A 137 -19.78 -36.13 28.46
N ASP A 138 -19.60 -35.72 29.73
CA ASP A 138 -20.21 -34.53 30.35
C ASP A 138 -19.32 -34.14 31.56
N ASP A 139 -18.22 -33.42 31.32
CA ASP A 139 -17.25 -33.03 32.36
C ASP A 139 -16.44 -31.75 32.04
N ASP A 140 -15.55 -31.37 32.95
CA ASP A 140 -14.73 -30.15 32.87
C ASP A 140 -13.25 -30.40 32.51
N ASN A 141 -12.85 -31.63 32.17
CA ASN A 141 -11.43 -32.05 32.08
C ASN A 141 -11.06 -32.90 30.84
N SER A 142 -12.00 -33.46 30.10
CA SER A 142 -11.73 -34.38 28.97
C SER A 142 -11.34 -33.66 27.67
N PHE A 143 -10.42 -32.70 27.79
CA PHE A 143 -9.81 -31.99 26.67
C PHE A 143 -8.36 -31.60 26.97
N THR A 144 -7.57 -31.46 25.90
CA THR A 144 -6.20 -30.94 25.95
C THR A 144 -6.06 -29.70 25.09
N LEU A 145 -5.24 -28.75 25.55
CA LEU A 145 -5.00 -27.47 24.87
C LEU A 145 -3.57 -27.42 24.32
N ASP A 146 -3.45 -27.13 23.03
CA ASP A 146 -2.20 -26.76 22.36
C ASP A 146 -2.24 -25.26 22.00
N PRO A 147 -1.64 -24.38 22.81
CA PRO A 147 -1.63 -22.94 22.56
C PRO A 147 -0.67 -22.52 21.44
N VAL A 148 0.15 -23.43 20.90
CA VAL A 148 1.07 -23.14 19.79
C VAL A 148 0.36 -23.35 18.46
N ARG A 149 -0.28 -24.51 18.28
CA ARG A 149 -1.13 -24.80 17.10
C ARG A 149 -2.53 -24.24 17.19
N GLU A 150 -2.91 -23.70 18.35
CA GLU A 150 -4.24 -23.18 18.66
C GLU A 150 -5.32 -24.25 18.54
N PHE A 151 -5.02 -25.45 19.03
CA PHE A 151 -5.93 -26.59 19.00
C PHE A 151 -6.48 -26.91 20.39
N VAL A 152 -7.78 -27.16 20.47
CA VAL A 152 -8.39 -27.94 21.54
C VAL A 152 -8.73 -29.32 20.98
N THR A 153 -8.28 -30.37 21.67
CA THR A 153 -8.60 -31.76 21.35
C THR A 153 -9.46 -32.32 22.46
N ILE A 154 -10.67 -32.75 22.12
CA ILE A 154 -11.63 -33.41 23.02
C ILE A 154 -11.39 -34.92 22.97
N HIS A 155 -11.29 -35.54 24.14
CA HIS A 155 -11.00 -36.97 24.29
C HIS A 155 -12.28 -37.76 24.54
N SER A 156 -12.65 -38.61 23.58
CA SER A 156 -13.79 -39.54 23.74
C SER A 156 -13.35 -40.82 24.44
N PRO A 157 -14.11 -41.34 25.43
CA PRO A 157 -13.86 -42.66 26.01
C PRO A 157 -14.18 -43.83 25.07
N GLU A 158 -14.91 -43.58 23.97
CA GLU A 158 -15.33 -44.58 22.99
C GLU A 158 -15.04 -44.13 21.55
N PRO A 159 -14.70 -45.05 20.62
CA PRO A 159 -14.50 -44.72 19.21
C PRO A 159 -15.77 -44.14 18.55
N LEU A 160 -15.59 -43.05 17.83
CA LEU A 160 -16.63 -42.28 17.16
C LEU A 160 -16.77 -42.69 15.69
N ASN A 161 -18.00 -42.99 15.26
CA ASN A 161 -18.32 -43.21 13.85
C ASN A 161 -19.79 -42.87 13.59
N GLY A 162 -20.05 -41.76 12.90
CA GLY A 162 -21.40 -41.24 12.67
C GLY A 162 -21.58 -39.79 13.15
N THR A 163 -22.83 -39.42 13.43
CA THR A 163 -23.20 -38.03 13.80
C THR A 163 -23.27 -37.86 15.32
N TYR A 164 -22.58 -36.84 15.81
CA TYR A 164 -22.48 -36.50 17.24
C TYR A 164 -22.78 -35.01 17.46
N PHE A 165 -23.02 -34.65 18.71
CA PHE A 165 -23.21 -33.30 19.18
C PHE A 165 -22.18 -33.01 20.27
N LEU A 166 -21.39 -31.96 20.09
CA LEU A 166 -20.35 -31.50 21.00
C LEU A 166 -20.73 -30.12 21.54
N GLU A 167 -21.10 -30.02 22.81
CA GLU A 167 -21.25 -28.74 23.51
C GLU A 167 -19.97 -28.37 24.24
N ILE A 168 -19.54 -27.12 24.08
CA ILE A 168 -18.43 -26.52 24.83
C ILE A 168 -18.90 -25.19 25.42
N LYS A 169 -18.74 -25.03 26.74
CA LYS A 169 -18.96 -23.76 27.45
C LYS A 169 -17.60 -23.11 27.74
N TYR A 170 -17.51 -21.79 27.62
CA TYR A 170 -16.27 -21.05 27.75
C TYR A 170 -16.51 -19.59 28.16
N ASN A 171 -15.46 -18.96 28.70
CA ASN A 171 -15.41 -17.53 29.00
C ASN A 171 -14.34 -16.84 28.16
N GLY A 172 -14.53 -15.56 27.85
CA GLY A 172 -13.56 -14.75 27.11
C GLY A 172 -13.61 -13.26 27.48
N THR A 173 -12.69 -12.50 26.89
CA THR A 173 -12.56 -11.04 27.10
C THR A 173 -12.55 -10.33 25.76
N LEU A 174 -13.29 -9.23 25.64
CA LEU A 174 -13.31 -8.38 24.45
C LEU A 174 -11.94 -7.74 24.25
N ARG A 175 -11.34 -8.00 23.08
CA ARG A 175 -10.00 -7.56 22.68
C ARG A 175 -9.92 -6.04 22.39
N GLU A 176 -8.71 -5.50 22.34
CA GLU A 176 -8.39 -4.06 22.08
C GLU A 176 -7.65 -3.80 20.75
N ASP A 177 -7.28 -4.85 20.02
CA ASP A 177 -6.46 -4.81 18.80
C ASP A 177 -7.28 -4.98 17.51
N ASN A 178 -8.61 -4.82 17.61
CA ASN A 178 -9.59 -4.88 16.52
C ASN A 178 -9.67 -6.24 15.77
N GLY A 179 -9.25 -7.35 16.40
CA GLY A 179 -9.41 -8.72 15.90
C GLY A 179 -10.24 -9.59 16.84
N GLY A 180 -10.85 -10.67 16.33
CA GLY A 180 -11.71 -11.57 17.09
C GLY A 180 -13.02 -10.90 17.50
N PHE A 181 -13.48 -11.13 18.73
CA PHE A 181 -14.57 -10.36 19.35
C PHE A 181 -13.96 -9.25 20.21
N TYR A 182 -14.20 -8.00 19.85
CA TYR A 182 -13.48 -6.85 20.40
C TYR A 182 -14.39 -5.69 20.79
N ARG A 183 -13.86 -4.77 21.61
CA ARG A 183 -14.56 -3.57 22.05
C ARG A 183 -14.14 -2.36 21.20
N SER A 184 -15.12 -1.60 20.72
CA SER A 184 -14.92 -0.27 20.14
C SER A 184 -15.73 0.76 20.93
N SER A 185 -15.45 2.05 20.77
CA SER A 185 -16.15 3.11 21.46
C SER A 185 -16.35 4.35 20.61
N TYR A 186 -17.33 5.17 20.99
CA TYR A 186 -17.51 6.52 20.43
C TYR A 186 -17.98 7.49 21.51
N ARG A 187 -17.95 8.79 21.22
CA ARG A 187 -18.50 9.82 22.10
C ARG A 187 -19.90 10.22 21.66
N ASP A 188 -20.84 10.24 22.59
CA ASP A 188 -22.16 10.82 22.37
C ASP A 188 -22.14 12.36 22.34
N ASN A 189 -23.31 12.98 22.12
CA ASN A 189 -23.47 14.44 22.07
C ASN A 189 -23.09 15.15 23.38
N ASN A 190 -23.00 14.43 24.51
CA ASN A 190 -22.56 14.95 25.80
C ASN A 190 -21.06 14.70 26.05
N GLY A 191 -20.34 14.11 25.09
CA GLY A 191 -18.94 13.70 25.21
C GLY A 191 -18.71 12.39 25.97
N THR A 192 -19.78 11.71 26.40
CA THR A 192 -19.71 10.47 27.18
C THR A 192 -19.32 9.30 26.29
N ILE A 193 -18.46 8.40 26.78
CA ILE A 193 -17.98 7.25 26.00
C ILE A 193 -19.03 6.14 26.02
N GLN A 194 -19.63 5.88 24.87
CA GLN A 194 -20.48 4.72 24.61
C GLN A 194 -19.63 3.59 24.02
N TRP A 195 -19.94 2.35 24.37
CA TRP A 195 -19.14 1.17 24.04
C TRP A 195 -19.95 0.20 23.19
N LEU A 196 -19.31 -0.45 22.22
CA LEU A 196 -19.93 -1.50 21.39
C LEU A 196 -19.02 -2.73 21.30
N ALA A 197 -19.61 -3.91 21.20
CA ALA A 197 -18.89 -5.14 20.92
C ALA A 197 -19.09 -5.50 19.44
N THR A 198 -18.03 -5.87 18.73
CA THR A 198 -18.09 -6.19 17.30
C THR A 198 -17.04 -7.23 16.91
N THR A 199 -17.19 -7.84 15.75
CA THR A 199 -16.34 -8.95 15.27
C THR A 199 -15.44 -8.55 14.10
N GLN A 200 -14.26 -9.18 14.02
CA GLN A 200 -13.39 -9.24 12.85
C GLN A 200 -12.71 -10.61 12.85
N PHE A 201 -13.15 -11.54 12.00
CA PHE A 201 -12.66 -12.93 12.03
C PHE A 201 -11.71 -13.32 10.91
N SER A 202 -11.72 -12.61 9.78
CA SER A 202 -10.75 -12.89 8.71
C SER A 202 -9.34 -12.53 9.16
N PRO A 203 -8.34 -13.44 9.04
CA PRO A 203 -8.44 -14.77 8.43
C PRO A 203 -8.76 -15.93 9.40
N THR A 204 -8.28 -15.91 10.65
CA THR A 204 -8.40 -17.05 11.59
C THR A 204 -8.73 -16.62 13.03
N ASP A 205 -9.55 -15.60 13.17
CA ASP A 205 -9.89 -15.02 14.47
C ASP A 205 -11.31 -15.42 14.93
N ALA A 206 -12.03 -16.30 14.22
CA ALA A 206 -13.29 -16.87 14.73
C ALA A 206 -13.05 -17.77 15.96
N ARG A 207 -11.90 -18.46 16.01
CA ARG A 207 -11.42 -19.21 17.18
C ARG A 207 -11.26 -18.37 18.47
N HIS A 208 -11.31 -17.03 18.39
CA HIS A 208 -11.35 -16.14 19.56
C HIS A 208 -12.73 -16.00 20.22
N ILE A 209 -13.81 -16.36 19.53
CA ILE A 209 -15.17 -16.20 20.03
C ILE A 209 -15.84 -17.53 20.37
N PHE A 210 -15.52 -18.62 19.66
CA PHE A 210 -15.97 -19.98 19.99
C PHE A 210 -14.98 -21.02 19.42
N PRO A 211 -14.81 -22.20 20.05
CA PRO A 211 -14.04 -23.28 19.45
C PRO A 211 -14.71 -23.80 18.18
N CYS A 212 -13.97 -23.92 17.07
CA CYS A 212 -14.55 -24.29 15.78
C CYS A 212 -13.53 -24.85 14.77
N TYR A 213 -14.03 -25.38 13.65
CA TYR A 213 -13.22 -25.74 12.50
C TYR A 213 -12.88 -24.48 11.70
N ASP A 214 -11.84 -23.76 12.11
CA ASP A 214 -11.54 -22.40 11.65
C ASP A 214 -10.63 -22.38 10.41
N GLU A 215 -11.08 -23.03 9.34
CA GLU A 215 -10.43 -23.08 8.02
C GLU A 215 -11.42 -22.69 6.91
N PRO A 216 -11.03 -21.89 5.90
CA PRO A 216 -11.97 -21.30 4.91
C PRO A 216 -12.61 -22.33 3.96
N GLY A 217 -12.01 -23.51 3.85
CA GLY A 217 -12.56 -24.63 3.09
C GLY A 217 -13.65 -25.41 3.84
N ILE A 218 -13.76 -25.25 5.16
CA ILE A 218 -14.73 -25.95 6.02
C ILE A 218 -15.92 -25.02 6.25
N ARG A 219 -17.11 -25.46 5.85
CA ARG A 219 -18.33 -24.63 5.82
C ARG A 219 -19.49 -25.33 6.51
N ALA A 220 -20.27 -24.63 7.34
CA ALA A 220 -21.51 -25.14 7.95
C ALA A 220 -22.54 -24.00 8.14
N PRO A 221 -23.83 -24.30 8.28
CA PRO A 221 -24.82 -23.37 8.81
C PRO A 221 -24.49 -22.96 10.26
N ILE A 222 -24.74 -21.69 10.59
CA ILE A 222 -24.53 -21.14 11.92
C ILE A 222 -25.86 -20.59 12.45
N ALA A 223 -26.35 -21.13 13.56
CA ALA A 223 -27.41 -20.52 14.36
C ALA A 223 -26.79 -19.65 15.47
N LEU A 224 -27.36 -18.46 15.70
CA LEU A 224 -26.83 -17.50 16.67
C LEU A 224 -27.91 -17.02 17.64
N ARG A 225 -27.58 -17.00 18.93
CA ARG A 225 -28.33 -16.35 19.99
C ARG A 225 -27.42 -15.46 20.83
N VAL A 226 -27.81 -14.21 21.04
CA VAL A 226 -27.04 -13.25 21.83
C VAL A 226 -27.90 -12.72 22.97
N ILE A 227 -27.35 -12.77 24.18
CA ILE A 227 -27.90 -12.19 25.41
C ILE A 227 -27.15 -10.89 25.67
N HIS A 228 -27.85 -9.77 25.55
CA HIS A 228 -27.27 -8.41 25.53
C HIS A 228 -28.07 -7.45 26.41
N GLY A 229 -27.56 -6.25 26.63
CA GLY A 229 -28.30 -5.20 27.33
C GLY A 229 -29.58 -4.79 26.60
N ARG A 230 -30.68 -4.61 27.34
CA ARG A 230 -32.01 -4.23 26.78
C ARG A 230 -32.02 -2.91 26.00
N LYS A 231 -31.04 -2.02 26.24
CA LYS A 231 -30.87 -0.75 25.52
C LYS A 231 -30.14 -0.89 24.18
N TYR A 232 -29.50 -2.03 23.93
CA TYR A 232 -28.67 -2.28 22.74
C TYR A 232 -29.42 -3.21 21.79
N SER A 233 -29.13 -3.11 20.51
CA SER A 233 -29.54 -4.06 19.47
C SER A 233 -28.39 -5.02 19.15
N VAL A 234 -28.71 -6.11 18.45
CA VAL A 234 -27.73 -7.04 17.88
C VAL A 234 -27.97 -7.11 16.37
N LEU A 235 -26.91 -6.90 15.60
CA LEU A 235 -26.88 -7.11 14.15
C LEU A 235 -26.03 -8.34 13.86
N SER A 236 -26.47 -9.16 12.91
CA SER A 236 -25.71 -10.31 12.41
C SER A 236 -26.00 -10.57 10.92
N ASN A 237 -25.57 -11.70 10.38
CA ASN A 237 -25.68 -12.09 8.98
C ASN A 237 -27.14 -12.06 8.46
N THR A 238 -28.10 -12.48 9.28
CA THR A 238 -29.53 -12.57 8.97
C THR A 238 -30.37 -11.57 9.78
N MET A 239 -31.68 -11.47 9.51
CA MET A 239 -32.61 -10.75 10.40
C MET A 239 -32.97 -11.62 11.62
N PRO A 240 -33.17 -11.05 12.82
CA PRO A 240 -33.58 -11.83 13.98
C PRO A 240 -35.01 -12.37 13.82
N ILE A 241 -35.26 -13.57 14.34
CA ILE A 241 -36.57 -14.24 14.38
C ILE A 241 -37.29 -14.08 15.74
N ASP A 242 -36.54 -13.81 16.81
CA ASP A 242 -37.06 -13.60 18.17
C ASP A 242 -36.21 -12.53 18.88
N VAL A 243 -36.88 -11.56 19.51
CA VAL A 243 -36.27 -10.55 20.39
C VAL A 243 -37.18 -10.41 21.61
N ARG A 244 -36.67 -10.79 22.79
CA ARG A 244 -37.47 -10.81 24.02
C ARG A 244 -36.64 -10.53 25.27
N GLU A 245 -37.32 -10.24 26.37
CA GLU A 245 -36.68 -10.08 27.69
C GLU A 245 -35.95 -11.38 28.10
N SER A 246 -34.77 -11.23 28.70
CA SER A 246 -34.05 -12.34 29.32
C SER A 246 -34.56 -12.59 30.74
N ILE A 247 -34.28 -13.78 31.27
CA ILE A 247 -34.38 -14.05 32.71
C ILE A 247 -33.36 -13.23 33.53
N LEU A 248 -32.28 -12.76 32.88
CA LEU A 248 -31.30 -11.85 33.48
C LEU A 248 -31.86 -10.42 33.47
N LYS A 249 -32.05 -9.84 34.66
CA LYS A 249 -32.64 -8.50 34.84
C LYS A 249 -31.86 -7.44 34.04
N GLY A 250 -32.57 -6.73 33.16
CA GLY A 250 -32.00 -5.65 32.33
C GLY A 250 -31.41 -6.12 31.00
N MET A 251 -31.43 -7.43 30.73
CA MET A 251 -30.93 -8.03 29.50
C MET A 251 -32.09 -8.46 28.58
N ALA A 252 -31.83 -8.46 27.27
CA ALA A 252 -32.67 -9.06 26.25
C ALA A 252 -31.95 -10.25 25.60
N ILE A 253 -32.70 -11.08 24.89
CA ILE A 253 -32.21 -12.19 24.08
C ILE A 253 -32.65 -11.94 22.64
N THR A 254 -31.70 -11.88 21.72
CA THR A 254 -31.93 -11.83 20.27
C THR A 254 -31.51 -13.16 19.66
N THR A 255 -32.39 -13.79 18.90
CA THR A 255 -32.15 -15.08 18.22
C THR A 255 -32.27 -14.91 16.71
N PHE A 256 -31.31 -15.45 15.98
CA PHE A 256 -31.23 -15.44 14.53
C PHE A 256 -31.56 -16.82 13.93
N PRO A 257 -32.12 -16.89 12.71
CA PRO A 257 -32.23 -18.13 11.97
C PRO A 257 -30.86 -18.59 11.46
N ASP A 258 -30.73 -19.88 11.19
CA ASP A 258 -29.54 -20.49 10.58
C ASP A 258 -29.08 -19.73 9.32
N THR A 259 -27.78 -19.46 9.23
CA THR A 259 -27.17 -18.96 7.99
C THR A 259 -27.14 -20.03 6.90
N PRO A 260 -26.98 -19.65 5.61
CA PRO A 260 -26.48 -20.57 4.59
C PRO A 260 -25.15 -21.22 5.03
N LYS A 261 -24.80 -22.35 4.39
CA LYS A 261 -23.52 -23.05 4.62
C LYS A 261 -22.34 -22.13 4.25
N MET A 262 -21.62 -21.63 5.25
CA MET A 262 -20.52 -20.66 5.08
C MET A 262 -19.32 -20.98 5.99
N PRO A 263 -18.11 -20.45 5.70
CA PRO A 263 -16.96 -20.49 6.59
C PRO A 263 -17.19 -19.73 7.91
N SER A 264 -16.44 -20.11 8.96
CA SER A 264 -16.38 -19.43 10.27
C SER A 264 -16.06 -17.94 10.17
N TYR A 265 -15.12 -17.56 9.30
CA TYR A 265 -14.59 -16.20 9.22
C TYR A 265 -15.60 -15.14 8.73
N LEU A 266 -16.78 -15.56 8.23
CA LEU A 266 -17.85 -14.69 7.74
C LEU A 266 -18.99 -14.43 8.73
N LEU A 267 -18.94 -15.00 9.94
CA LEU A 267 -19.90 -14.68 11.00
C LEU A 267 -19.68 -13.22 11.46
N GLY A 268 -20.70 -12.38 11.28
CA GLY A 268 -20.68 -10.99 11.75
C GLY A 268 -21.58 -10.82 12.97
N ILE A 269 -21.09 -10.13 14.02
CA ILE A 269 -21.89 -9.76 15.19
C ILE A 269 -21.54 -8.32 15.58
N VAL A 270 -22.56 -7.47 15.74
CA VAL A 270 -22.41 -6.11 16.31
C VAL A 270 -23.45 -5.92 17.42
N VAL A 271 -23.00 -5.61 18.64
CA VAL A 271 -23.84 -5.35 19.82
C VAL A 271 -23.63 -3.90 20.23
N SER A 272 -24.61 -3.04 19.96
CA SER A 272 -24.46 -1.57 20.05
C SER A 272 -25.79 -0.85 20.28
N ASP A 273 -25.73 0.47 20.50
CA ASP A 273 -26.87 1.38 20.48
C ASP A 273 -26.99 2.16 19.15
N PHE A 274 -26.46 1.60 18.06
CA PHE A 274 -26.49 2.23 16.74
C PHE A 274 -27.91 2.41 16.21
N THR A 275 -28.11 3.52 15.51
CA THR A 275 -29.36 3.86 14.82
C THR A 275 -29.35 3.35 13.39
N GLU A 276 -30.54 3.05 12.86
CA GLU A 276 -30.77 2.57 11.50
C GLU A 276 -31.34 3.67 10.60
N ILE A 277 -30.93 3.67 9.33
CA ILE A 277 -31.68 4.30 8.24
C ILE A 277 -31.91 3.27 7.12
N THR A 278 -33.15 3.22 6.62
CA THR A 278 -33.55 2.47 5.41
C THR A 278 -34.15 3.41 4.36
N ARG A 279 -34.36 2.90 3.14
CA ARG A 279 -34.99 3.63 2.03
C ARG A 279 -36.11 2.77 1.41
N PRO A 280 -37.35 3.28 1.27
CA PRO A 280 -38.45 2.51 0.67
C PRO A 280 -38.16 1.97 -0.73
N ASN A 281 -37.38 2.71 -1.53
CA ASN A 281 -37.00 2.32 -2.89
C ASN A 281 -35.93 1.22 -2.95
N TYR A 282 -35.24 0.96 -1.82
CA TYR A 282 -34.15 0.00 -1.73
C TYR A 282 -34.45 -1.03 -0.61
N PRO A 283 -35.56 -1.79 -0.74
CA PRO A 283 -35.83 -2.88 0.19
C PRO A 283 -34.65 -3.86 0.16
N ARG A 284 -34.35 -4.48 1.31
CA ARG A 284 -33.13 -5.25 1.63
C ARG A 284 -31.90 -4.42 2.07
N GLN A 285 -31.79 -3.12 1.79
CA GLN A 285 -30.60 -2.33 2.16
C GLN A 285 -30.79 -1.49 3.44
N GLN A 286 -29.82 -1.57 4.36
CA GLN A 286 -29.86 -0.89 5.67
C GLN A 286 -28.52 -0.22 5.99
N ALA A 287 -28.55 1.00 6.54
CA ALA A 287 -27.37 1.72 7.03
C ALA A 287 -27.40 1.87 8.56
N TYR A 288 -26.33 1.43 9.24
CA TYR A 288 -26.16 1.55 10.69
C TYR A 288 -24.87 2.29 11.05
N THR A 289 -24.97 3.21 12.01
CA THR A 289 -23.81 3.86 12.64
C THR A 289 -24.23 4.51 13.96
N ARG A 290 -23.28 5.11 14.67
CA ARG A 290 -23.52 5.84 15.92
C ARG A 290 -24.53 6.98 15.72
N PRO A 291 -25.43 7.25 16.70
CA PRO A 291 -26.46 8.28 16.60
C PRO A 291 -25.94 9.69 16.31
N THR A 292 -24.70 10.00 16.69
CA THR A 292 -24.09 11.32 16.49
C THR A 292 -23.64 11.59 15.05
N ALA A 293 -23.52 10.56 14.21
CA ALA A 293 -22.98 10.66 12.85
C ALA A 293 -24.00 10.28 11.76
N LEU A 294 -25.10 9.62 12.13
CA LEU A 294 -26.11 9.20 11.16
C LEU A 294 -26.96 10.38 10.68
N SER A 295 -26.72 10.81 9.44
CA SER A 295 -27.51 11.82 8.75
C SER A 295 -28.16 11.24 7.48
N VAL A 296 -29.22 11.90 6.99
CA VAL A 296 -29.88 11.51 5.73
C VAL A 296 -28.89 11.52 4.54
N PRO A 297 -28.04 12.54 4.34
CA PRO A 297 -27.00 12.52 3.30
C PRO A 297 -26.04 11.33 3.41
N VAL A 298 -25.50 11.06 4.61
CA VAL A 298 -24.55 9.96 4.86
C VAL A 298 -25.18 8.61 4.51
N ALA A 299 -26.40 8.35 4.97
CA ALA A 299 -27.10 7.11 4.67
C ALA A 299 -27.56 6.98 3.21
N ASN A 300 -27.79 8.08 2.49
CA ASN A 300 -28.26 8.03 1.11
C ASN A 300 -27.24 7.33 0.20
N PHE A 301 -25.98 7.76 0.24
CA PHE A 301 -25.01 7.30 -0.75
C PHE A 301 -24.58 5.84 -0.55
N ILE A 302 -24.36 5.42 0.71
CA ILE A 302 -24.00 4.02 1.01
C ILE A 302 -25.12 3.04 0.61
N ILE A 303 -26.38 3.39 0.86
CA ILE A 303 -27.55 2.57 0.48
C ILE A 303 -27.74 2.54 -1.04
N GLU A 304 -27.61 3.69 -1.72
CA GLU A 304 -27.73 3.78 -3.18
C GLU A 304 -26.65 2.95 -3.89
N ALA A 305 -25.40 3.10 -3.46
CA ALA A 305 -24.28 2.31 -3.97
C ALA A 305 -24.50 0.81 -3.71
N GLY A 306 -24.85 0.44 -2.47
CA GLY A 306 -25.10 -0.95 -2.08
C GLY A 306 -26.20 -1.61 -2.89
N PHE A 307 -27.30 -0.90 -3.17
CA PHE A 307 -28.38 -1.40 -4.02
C PHE A 307 -27.93 -1.59 -5.47
N LYS A 308 -27.45 -0.52 -6.12
CA LYS A 308 -27.16 -0.52 -7.56
C LYS A 308 -26.02 -1.46 -7.92
N ILE A 309 -25.01 -1.58 -7.06
CA ILE A 309 -23.89 -2.50 -7.28
C ILE A 309 -24.34 -3.95 -7.11
N LEU A 310 -25.19 -4.25 -6.12
CA LEU A 310 -25.76 -5.58 -5.96
C LEU A 310 -26.59 -5.98 -7.20
N GLU A 311 -27.49 -5.11 -7.65
CA GLU A 311 -28.31 -5.31 -8.86
C GLU A 311 -27.42 -5.54 -10.11
N THR A 312 -26.40 -4.71 -10.30
CA THR A 312 -25.43 -4.84 -11.41
C THR A 312 -24.67 -6.17 -11.38
N LEU A 313 -24.32 -6.68 -10.20
CA LEU A 313 -23.64 -7.97 -10.06
C LEU A 313 -24.60 -9.17 -10.14
N GLU A 314 -25.85 -9.06 -9.66
CA GLU A 314 -26.90 -10.06 -9.88
C GLU A 314 -27.12 -10.27 -11.40
N ASP A 315 -27.19 -9.20 -12.19
CA ASP A 315 -27.34 -9.23 -13.65
C ASP A 315 -26.08 -9.71 -14.40
N PHE A 316 -24.90 -9.23 -13.99
CA PHE A 316 -23.64 -9.63 -14.61
C PHE A 316 -23.33 -11.11 -14.38
N LEU A 317 -23.50 -11.60 -13.15
CA LEU A 317 -23.15 -12.97 -12.75
C LEU A 317 -24.31 -13.97 -12.86
N GLN A 318 -25.51 -13.52 -13.28
CA GLN A 318 -26.75 -14.33 -13.34
C GLN A 318 -27.00 -15.17 -12.08
N THR A 319 -26.57 -14.64 -10.93
CA THR A 319 -26.58 -15.33 -9.65
C THR A 319 -27.25 -14.40 -8.64
N SER A 320 -28.44 -14.77 -8.17
CA SER A 320 -29.19 -13.96 -7.20
C SER A 320 -28.55 -13.96 -5.82
N TYR A 321 -28.69 -12.86 -5.12
CA TYR A 321 -28.27 -12.72 -3.73
C TYR A 321 -29.21 -13.50 -2.79
N ILE A 322 -28.66 -14.51 -2.10
CA ILE A 322 -29.44 -15.52 -1.37
C ILE A 322 -29.90 -15.11 0.03
N LEU A 323 -29.43 -13.97 0.57
CA LEU A 323 -29.80 -13.50 1.91
C LEU A 323 -30.93 -12.45 1.84
N PRO A 324 -31.79 -12.36 2.87
CA PRO A 324 -32.97 -11.49 2.84
C PRO A 324 -32.65 -10.00 2.94
N LYS A 325 -31.42 -9.64 3.33
CA LYS A 325 -30.98 -8.26 3.57
C LYS A 325 -29.47 -8.13 3.40
N LEU A 326 -29.01 -6.90 3.21
CA LEU A 326 -27.63 -6.47 3.33
C LEU A 326 -27.58 -5.24 4.25
N SER A 327 -26.85 -5.35 5.36
CA SER A 327 -26.61 -4.23 6.27
C SER A 327 -25.21 -3.68 6.04
N HIS A 328 -25.09 -2.35 5.92
CA HIS A 328 -23.84 -1.62 5.94
C HIS A 328 -23.66 -0.98 7.33
N VAL A 329 -22.55 -1.27 8.02
CA VAL A 329 -22.34 -0.84 9.42
C VAL A 329 -21.01 -0.10 9.55
N ALA A 330 -21.03 1.18 9.95
CA ALA A 330 -19.80 1.94 10.20
C ALA A 330 -19.32 1.77 11.66
N ILE A 331 -18.13 1.20 11.82
CA ILE A 331 -17.47 0.94 13.10
C ILE A 331 -16.42 2.04 13.39
N PRO A 332 -16.45 2.70 14.57
CA PRO A 332 -15.50 3.76 14.94
C PRO A 332 -14.03 3.30 14.98
N ASP A 333 -13.72 2.24 15.72
CA ASP A 333 -12.39 1.63 15.79
C ASP A 333 -12.34 0.41 14.85
N PHE A 334 -12.06 0.63 13.57
CA PHE A 334 -11.92 -0.45 12.58
C PHE A 334 -10.48 -0.48 12.01
N SER A 335 -9.83 -1.64 12.04
CA SER A 335 -8.47 -1.79 11.49
C SER A 335 -8.44 -2.01 9.98
N PRO A 336 -9.28 -2.91 9.40
CA PRO A 336 -9.39 -3.03 7.94
C PRO A 336 -10.06 -1.80 7.31
N GLY A 337 -10.16 -1.78 5.97
CA GLY A 337 -10.97 -0.79 5.27
C GLY A 337 -12.47 -1.08 5.39
N ALA A 338 -12.83 -2.32 5.12
CA ALA A 338 -14.14 -2.94 5.34
C ALA A 338 -13.94 -4.46 5.55
N MET A 339 -15.02 -5.20 5.80
CA MET A 339 -15.01 -6.66 5.93
C MET A 339 -16.38 -7.23 5.53
N GLU A 340 -16.35 -8.27 4.70
CA GLU A 340 -17.46 -8.76 3.88
C GLU A 340 -18.46 -9.71 4.57
N ASN A 341 -18.53 -9.71 5.91
CA ASN A 341 -19.30 -10.69 6.69
C ASN A 341 -20.70 -10.88 6.08
N TYR A 342 -21.12 -12.12 5.82
CA TYR A 342 -22.13 -12.36 4.79
C TYR A 342 -23.51 -11.77 5.17
N GLY A 343 -23.93 -10.68 4.53
CA GLY A 343 -25.17 -9.95 4.87
C GLY A 343 -25.01 -8.81 5.88
N ILE A 344 -23.81 -8.59 6.42
CA ILE A 344 -23.45 -7.48 7.31
C ILE A 344 -22.02 -6.99 7.03
N ILE A 345 -21.89 -6.09 6.06
CA ILE A 345 -20.60 -5.48 5.73
C ILE A 345 -20.27 -4.42 6.79
N THR A 346 -19.13 -4.58 7.46
CA THR A 346 -18.59 -3.61 8.42
C THR A 346 -17.57 -2.72 7.75
N TYR A 347 -17.63 -1.41 7.98
CA TYR A 347 -16.77 -0.39 7.37
C TYR A 347 -16.07 0.42 8.44
N LYS A 348 -14.86 0.91 8.14
CA LYS A 348 -14.30 2.08 8.82
C LYS A 348 -15.16 3.31 8.51
N GLU A 349 -15.36 4.24 9.47
CA GLU A 349 -16.18 5.45 9.23
C GLU A 349 -15.72 6.25 8.00
N GLU A 350 -14.40 6.37 7.79
CA GLU A 350 -13.76 6.99 6.62
C GLU A 350 -14.06 6.30 5.27
N ASN A 351 -14.75 5.15 5.27
CA ASN A 351 -15.16 4.38 4.09
C ASN A 351 -16.69 4.22 3.99
N PHE A 352 -17.43 4.99 4.79
CA PHE A 352 -18.90 4.97 4.83
C PHE A 352 -19.51 6.37 4.74
N MET A 353 -18.90 7.36 5.38
CA MET A 353 -19.49 8.69 5.53
C MET A 353 -19.24 9.58 4.30
N PHE A 354 -20.34 9.96 3.61
CA PHE A 354 -20.33 10.96 2.55
C PHE A 354 -21.40 12.04 2.77
N ASP A 355 -20.97 13.28 2.87
CA ASP A 355 -21.83 14.47 2.83
C ASP A 355 -21.43 15.34 1.62
N PRO A 356 -22.32 15.58 0.65
CA PRO A 356 -22.02 16.40 -0.53
C PRO A 356 -21.55 17.84 -0.26
N GLN A 357 -21.75 18.37 0.97
CA GLN A 357 -21.34 19.73 1.34
C GLN A 357 -19.95 19.78 2.00
N THR A 358 -19.47 18.68 2.60
CA THR A 358 -18.26 18.69 3.45
C THR A 358 -17.24 17.59 3.10
N SER A 359 -17.66 16.51 2.43
CA SER A 359 -16.76 15.46 1.95
C SER A 359 -16.17 15.81 0.58
N PRO A 360 -14.88 15.50 0.31
CA PRO A 360 -14.31 15.64 -1.02
C PRO A 360 -14.90 14.62 -1.99
N MET A 361 -14.92 14.91 -3.30
CA MET A 361 -15.48 14.02 -4.32
C MET A 361 -14.72 12.70 -4.44
N LYS A 362 -13.41 12.66 -4.13
CA LYS A 362 -12.65 11.41 -4.02
C LYS A 362 -13.16 10.48 -2.91
N GLN A 363 -13.83 11.02 -1.88
CA GLN A 363 -14.49 10.23 -0.84
C GLN A 363 -15.71 9.47 -1.41
N LYS A 364 -16.47 10.10 -2.33
CA LYS A 364 -17.57 9.46 -3.07
C LYS A 364 -17.05 8.26 -3.87
N LYS A 365 -15.98 8.44 -4.64
CA LYS A 365 -15.27 7.34 -5.34
C LYS A 365 -14.86 6.23 -4.37
N LYS A 366 -14.11 6.57 -3.31
CA LYS A 366 -13.58 5.60 -2.33
C LYS A 366 -14.69 4.75 -1.69
N ILE A 367 -15.85 5.35 -1.40
CA ILE A 367 -17.00 4.63 -0.84
C ILE A 367 -17.64 3.73 -1.92
N ALA A 368 -17.86 4.22 -3.14
CA ALA A 368 -18.38 3.40 -4.24
C ALA A 368 -17.51 2.16 -4.50
N THR A 369 -16.19 2.36 -4.61
CA THR A 369 -15.23 1.28 -4.86
C THR A 369 -15.19 0.31 -3.68
N THR A 370 -15.15 0.80 -2.43
CA THR A 370 -15.19 -0.08 -1.24
C THR A 370 -16.48 -0.91 -1.23
N VAL A 371 -17.66 -0.31 -1.47
CA VAL A 371 -18.92 -1.06 -1.53
C VAL A 371 -18.89 -2.14 -2.63
N ALA A 372 -18.31 -1.85 -3.79
CA ALA A 372 -18.18 -2.84 -4.87
C ALA A 372 -17.17 -3.96 -4.56
N HIS A 373 -16.12 -3.69 -3.79
CA HIS A 373 -15.20 -4.71 -3.28
C HIS A 373 -15.95 -5.72 -2.38
N GLU A 374 -16.63 -5.20 -1.36
CA GLU A 374 -17.32 -6.01 -0.34
C GLU A 374 -18.52 -6.79 -0.90
N ILE A 375 -19.23 -6.23 -1.89
CA ILE A 375 -20.30 -6.95 -2.61
C ILE A 375 -19.72 -7.93 -3.63
N GLY A 376 -18.56 -7.64 -4.25
CA GLY A 376 -17.83 -8.61 -5.06
C GLY A 376 -17.52 -9.90 -4.28
N HIS A 377 -17.13 -9.76 -3.01
CA HIS A 377 -16.95 -10.91 -2.12
C HIS A 377 -18.21 -11.74 -1.86
N HIS A 378 -19.42 -11.19 -2.02
CA HIS A 378 -20.66 -11.95 -1.83
C HIS A 378 -20.72 -13.17 -2.77
N TYR A 379 -20.07 -13.07 -3.93
CA TYR A 379 -19.90 -14.15 -4.89
C TYR A 379 -18.53 -14.83 -4.71
N PHE A 380 -17.45 -14.05 -4.69
CA PHE A 380 -16.06 -14.51 -4.66
C PHE A 380 -15.43 -14.32 -3.27
N GLY A 381 -15.68 -15.29 -2.39
CA GLY A 381 -15.34 -15.27 -0.97
C GLY A 381 -16.43 -15.94 -0.13
N ASN A 382 -17.68 -15.50 -0.33
CA ASN A 382 -18.83 -15.93 0.46
C ASN A 382 -19.58 -17.08 -0.21
N TYR A 383 -20.15 -16.86 -1.40
CA TYR A 383 -20.88 -17.91 -2.14
C TYR A 383 -19.95 -19.05 -2.57
N VAL A 384 -18.76 -18.71 -3.09
CA VAL A 384 -17.63 -19.64 -3.29
C VAL A 384 -16.43 -19.15 -2.47
N SER A 385 -16.00 -19.90 -1.46
CA SER A 385 -14.82 -19.54 -0.64
C SER A 385 -13.53 -20.18 -1.15
N PRO A 386 -12.33 -19.62 -0.90
CA PRO A 386 -11.09 -20.32 -1.22
C PRO A 386 -10.97 -21.61 -0.39
N ALA A 387 -10.59 -22.74 -1.03
CA ALA A 387 -10.43 -24.02 -0.33
C ALA A 387 -9.35 -24.00 0.77
N TRP A 388 -8.34 -23.14 0.60
CA TRP A 388 -7.35 -22.80 1.61
C TRP A 388 -6.77 -21.41 1.30
N TRP A 389 -6.17 -20.77 2.31
CA TRP A 389 -5.61 -19.42 2.18
C TRP A 389 -4.53 -19.29 1.10
N SER A 390 -3.88 -20.39 0.67
CA SER A 390 -2.98 -20.37 -0.49
C SER A 390 -3.60 -19.85 -1.79
N TYR A 391 -4.95 -19.86 -1.88
CA TYR A 391 -5.72 -19.36 -3.01
C TYR A 391 -6.47 -18.06 -2.69
N LEU A 392 -6.00 -17.27 -1.71
CA LEU A 392 -6.62 -16.01 -1.27
C LEU A 392 -6.95 -15.05 -2.42
N TRP A 393 -6.14 -15.03 -3.49
CA TRP A 393 -6.39 -14.20 -4.67
C TRP A 393 -7.71 -14.53 -5.40
N LEU A 394 -8.28 -15.75 -5.25
CA LEU A 394 -9.63 -16.09 -5.76
C LEU A 394 -10.76 -15.35 -5.02
N LYS A 395 -10.46 -14.76 -3.86
CA LYS A 395 -11.35 -13.88 -3.11
C LYS A 395 -10.98 -12.42 -3.38
N GLU A 396 -9.77 -12.03 -3.01
CA GLU A 396 -9.32 -10.63 -2.99
C GLU A 396 -9.12 -10.05 -4.39
N GLY A 397 -8.62 -10.85 -5.34
CA GLY A 397 -8.42 -10.43 -6.72
C GLY A 397 -9.74 -10.20 -7.47
N PHE A 398 -10.74 -11.06 -7.26
CA PHE A 398 -12.07 -10.88 -7.86
C PHE A 398 -12.82 -9.69 -7.26
N ALA A 399 -12.77 -9.52 -5.94
CA ALA A 399 -13.32 -8.30 -5.31
C ALA A 399 -12.62 -7.04 -5.82
N ARG A 400 -11.29 -7.07 -5.99
CA ARG A 400 -10.52 -5.96 -6.60
C ARG A 400 -10.89 -5.71 -8.08
N PHE A 401 -11.24 -6.73 -8.85
CA PHE A 401 -11.74 -6.58 -10.21
C PHE A 401 -13.12 -5.88 -10.24
N PHE A 402 -14.06 -6.29 -9.37
CA PHE A 402 -15.39 -5.68 -9.28
C PHE A 402 -15.39 -4.30 -8.61
N GLU A 403 -14.46 -4.03 -7.69
CA GLU A 403 -14.21 -2.72 -7.05
C GLU A 403 -14.19 -1.57 -8.06
N TYR A 404 -13.66 -1.81 -9.27
CA TYR A 404 -13.61 -0.84 -10.36
C TYR A 404 -14.67 -1.08 -11.43
N THR A 405 -14.80 -2.31 -11.93
CA THR A 405 -15.68 -2.59 -13.08
C THR A 405 -17.16 -2.45 -12.76
N ALA A 406 -17.61 -2.83 -11.56
CA ALA A 406 -19.01 -2.64 -11.16
C ALA A 406 -19.29 -1.18 -10.76
N SER A 407 -18.35 -0.53 -10.07
CA SER A 407 -18.46 0.89 -9.71
C SER A 407 -18.57 1.81 -10.92
N ASP A 408 -17.83 1.52 -12.00
CA ASP A 408 -17.85 2.29 -13.25
C ASP A 408 -19.19 2.16 -13.99
N VAL A 409 -19.77 0.94 -14.03
CA VAL A 409 -21.11 0.71 -14.61
C VAL A 409 -22.20 1.44 -13.82
N VAL A 410 -22.08 1.50 -12.49
CA VAL A 410 -23.07 2.13 -11.60
C VAL A 410 -22.94 3.65 -11.54
N PHE A 411 -21.71 4.16 -11.64
CA PHE A 411 -21.37 5.59 -11.55
C PHE A 411 -20.49 6.03 -12.75
N PRO A 412 -21.00 5.95 -13.98
CA PRO A 412 -20.23 6.27 -15.18
C PRO A 412 -19.79 7.75 -15.23
N GLU A 413 -20.42 8.64 -14.44
CA GLU A 413 -20.00 10.03 -14.31
C GLU A 413 -18.65 10.22 -13.59
N MET A 414 -18.12 9.15 -12.99
CA MET A 414 -16.85 9.15 -12.25
C MET A 414 -15.68 8.51 -13.02
N GLU A 415 -15.92 7.84 -14.15
CA GLU A 415 -14.89 7.18 -14.98
C GLU A 415 -13.90 6.31 -14.16
N ILE A 416 -14.43 5.55 -13.22
CA ILE A 416 -13.66 4.82 -12.21
C ILE A 416 -12.77 3.76 -12.86
N ALA A 417 -13.24 3.05 -13.89
CA ALA A 417 -12.50 1.95 -14.51
C ALA A 417 -11.12 2.39 -15.04
N LYS A 418 -11.05 3.58 -15.65
CA LYS A 418 -9.79 4.17 -16.14
C LYS A 418 -8.75 4.31 -15.03
N MET A 419 -9.18 4.59 -13.80
CA MET A 419 -8.31 4.84 -12.66
C MET A 419 -7.63 3.57 -12.12
N TYR A 420 -8.06 2.36 -12.52
CA TYR A 420 -7.47 1.09 -12.06
C TYR A 420 -5.95 1.05 -12.31
N THR A 421 -5.51 1.51 -13.49
CA THR A 421 -4.11 1.51 -13.92
C THR A 421 -3.21 2.23 -12.91
N VAL A 422 -3.59 3.44 -12.49
CA VAL A 422 -2.78 4.30 -11.62
C VAL A 422 -2.99 4.04 -10.13
N ASP A 423 -4.21 3.67 -9.74
CA ASP A 423 -4.54 3.38 -8.35
C ASP A 423 -3.95 2.04 -7.88
N LYS A 424 -3.93 1.02 -8.76
CA LYS A 424 -3.65 -0.39 -8.39
C LYS A 424 -2.49 -0.99 -9.17
N MET A 425 -2.58 -1.07 -10.51
CA MET A 425 -1.58 -1.77 -11.31
C MET A 425 -0.17 -1.18 -11.13
N HIS A 426 -0.06 0.15 -11.23
CA HIS A 426 1.18 0.89 -11.01
C HIS A 426 1.72 0.79 -9.57
N ASN A 427 0.84 0.61 -8.58
CA ASN A 427 1.23 0.40 -7.18
C ASN A 427 1.90 -0.96 -7.01
N VAL A 428 1.21 -2.05 -7.38
CA VAL A 428 1.74 -3.41 -7.21
C VAL A 428 2.95 -3.72 -8.08
N PHE A 429 3.13 -3.02 -9.21
CA PHE A 429 4.38 -3.11 -9.96
C PHE A 429 5.62 -2.74 -9.12
N GLN A 430 5.48 -1.94 -8.06
CA GLN A 430 6.60 -1.63 -7.16
C GLN A 430 6.96 -2.84 -6.29
N THR A 431 5.97 -3.47 -5.65
CA THR A 431 6.17 -4.64 -4.77
C THR A 431 6.54 -5.90 -5.55
N ASP A 432 5.90 -6.15 -6.69
CA ASP A 432 6.13 -7.34 -7.51
C ASP A 432 7.44 -7.28 -8.34
N SER A 433 8.08 -6.10 -8.42
CA SER A 433 9.42 -5.93 -9.01
C SER A 433 10.58 -6.25 -8.06
N LEU A 434 10.28 -6.63 -6.81
CA LEU A 434 11.27 -7.03 -5.82
C LEU A 434 11.58 -8.52 -5.96
N SER A 435 12.83 -8.89 -5.67
CA SER A 435 13.25 -10.30 -5.66
C SER A 435 12.55 -11.13 -4.59
N SER A 436 12.14 -10.47 -3.50
CA SER A 436 11.31 -11.03 -2.41
C SER A 436 9.82 -11.17 -2.75
N SER A 437 9.37 -10.83 -3.97
CA SER A 437 7.97 -11.04 -4.37
C SER A 437 7.63 -12.54 -4.44
N ARG A 438 6.35 -12.85 -4.28
CA ARG A 438 5.79 -14.21 -4.26
C ARG A 438 4.85 -14.45 -5.45
N PRO A 439 4.59 -15.71 -5.84
CA PRO A 439 3.46 -16.04 -6.71
C PRO A 439 2.11 -15.71 -6.05
N MET A 440 1.06 -15.57 -6.85
CA MET A 440 -0.30 -15.32 -6.34
C MET A 440 -0.81 -16.51 -5.54
N THR A 441 -0.66 -17.72 -6.09
CA THR A 441 -0.86 -18.99 -5.40
C THR A 441 0.38 -19.30 -4.58
N TYR A 442 0.31 -19.20 -3.26
CA TYR A 442 1.47 -19.32 -2.36
C TYR A 442 1.12 -20.14 -1.12
N TYR A 443 1.90 -21.18 -0.81
CA TYR A 443 1.58 -22.06 0.32
C TYR A 443 1.82 -21.37 1.68
N VAL A 444 0.80 -21.44 2.55
CA VAL A 444 0.83 -20.93 3.93
C VAL A 444 0.26 -21.97 4.89
N ASN A 445 0.77 -22.00 6.11
CA ASN A 445 0.40 -22.96 7.16
C ASN A 445 0.18 -22.27 8.52
N THR A 446 1.09 -21.39 8.95
CA THR A 446 0.94 -20.66 10.23
C THR A 446 0.08 -19.39 10.11
N GLN A 447 -0.53 -18.93 11.21
CA GLN A 447 -1.33 -17.70 11.18
C GLN A 447 -0.51 -16.44 10.81
N THR A 448 0.80 -16.44 11.07
CA THR A 448 1.67 -15.35 10.61
C THR A 448 1.85 -15.37 9.09
N GLU A 449 2.06 -16.55 8.50
CA GLU A 449 2.12 -16.70 7.03
C GLU A 449 0.80 -16.34 6.36
N ILE A 450 -0.32 -16.83 6.89
CA ILE A 450 -1.68 -16.52 6.39
C ILE A 450 -1.93 -15.02 6.45
N SER A 451 -1.61 -14.36 7.55
CA SER A 451 -1.77 -12.89 7.68
C SER A 451 -0.85 -12.11 6.75
N ASN A 452 0.35 -12.61 6.44
CA ASN A 452 1.32 -11.92 5.60
C ASN A 452 0.97 -11.95 4.11
N ILE A 453 0.11 -12.87 3.64
CA ILE A 453 -0.33 -12.92 2.23
C ILE A 453 -1.55 -12.04 1.91
N PHE A 454 -2.13 -11.34 2.89
CA PHE A 454 -3.07 -10.24 2.66
C PHE A 454 -2.30 -8.98 2.21
N ASP A 455 -1.72 -9.07 1.01
CA ASP A 455 -0.81 -8.11 0.40
C ASP A 455 -1.25 -7.72 -1.02
N ASP A 456 -0.60 -6.72 -1.60
CA ASP A 456 -0.89 -6.24 -2.96
C ASP A 456 -0.79 -7.36 -4.04
N ILE A 457 -0.11 -8.48 -3.76
CA ILE A 457 -0.05 -9.63 -4.68
C ILE A 457 -1.38 -10.40 -4.71
N ALA A 458 -2.05 -10.59 -3.56
CA ALA A 458 -3.39 -11.18 -3.52
C ALA A 458 -4.47 -10.26 -4.10
N TYR A 459 -4.35 -8.96 -3.81
CA TYR A 459 -5.34 -7.93 -4.17
C TYR A 459 -5.09 -7.35 -5.58
N ASP A 460 -4.10 -6.47 -5.71
CA ASP A 460 -3.85 -5.63 -6.88
C ASP A 460 -3.40 -6.45 -8.09
N LYS A 461 -2.41 -7.36 -7.92
CA LYS A 461 -1.97 -8.26 -9.00
C LYS A 461 -3.09 -9.23 -9.39
N GLY A 462 -3.80 -9.80 -8.41
CA GLY A 462 -4.96 -10.65 -8.65
C GLY A 462 -6.02 -9.98 -9.51
N GLY A 463 -6.43 -8.77 -9.14
CA GLY A 463 -7.35 -7.96 -9.95
C GLY A 463 -6.78 -7.57 -11.31
N SER A 464 -5.48 -7.27 -11.41
CA SER A 464 -4.83 -6.91 -12.68
C SER A 464 -4.80 -8.05 -13.69
N VAL A 465 -4.51 -9.28 -13.24
CA VAL A 465 -4.52 -10.48 -14.10
C VAL A 465 -5.94 -10.82 -14.55
N LEU A 466 -6.94 -10.67 -13.68
CA LEU A 466 -8.35 -10.84 -14.04
C LEU A 466 -8.84 -9.76 -15.02
N LEU A 467 -8.43 -8.51 -14.82
CA LEU A 467 -8.71 -7.40 -15.75
C LEU A 467 -8.06 -7.66 -17.12
N MET A 468 -6.82 -8.12 -17.14
CA MET A 468 -6.13 -8.55 -18.36
C MET A 468 -6.93 -9.64 -19.09
N PHE A 469 -7.40 -10.69 -18.41
CA PHE A 469 -8.23 -11.73 -19.04
C PHE A 469 -9.58 -11.19 -19.55
N TYR A 470 -10.23 -10.31 -18.79
CA TYR A 470 -11.48 -9.64 -19.19
C TYR A 470 -11.33 -8.83 -20.48
N HIS A 471 -10.25 -8.06 -20.62
CA HIS A 471 -9.97 -7.31 -21.86
C HIS A 471 -9.51 -8.24 -22.99
N THR A 472 -8.64 -9.21 -22.70
CA THR A 472 -8.08 -10.17 -23.66
C THR A 472 -9.18 -10.94 -24.40
N PHE A 473 -10.03 -11.66 -23.66
CA PHE A 473 -11.10 -12.49 -24.25
C PHE A 473 -12.40 -11.71 -24.51
N GLY A 474 -12.48 -10.47 -24.02
CA GLY A 474 -13.68 -9.65 -24.09
C GLY A 474 -14.72 -9.99 -23.01
N LYS A 475 -15.65 -9.04 -22.83
CA LYS A 475 -16.64 -9.04 -21.73
C LYS A 475 -17.49 -10.32 -21.65
N ALA A 476 -18.00 -10.82 -22.78
CA ALA A 476 -18.95 -11.93 -22.78
C ALA A 476 -18.30 -13.28 -22.41
N PRO A 477 -17.21 -13.75 -23.06
CA PRO A 477 -16.54 -14.98 -22.64
C PRO A 477 -16.05 -14.94 -21.19
N PHE A 478 -15.53 -13.80 -20.71
CA PHE A 478 -15.14 -13.67 -19.31
C PHE A 478 -16.31 -13.78 -18.35
N ARG A 479 -17.42 -13.08 -18.63
CA ARG A 479 -18.64 -13.16 -17.84
C ARG A 479 -19.18 -14.58 -17.77
N ASP A 480 -19.22 -15.28 -18.90
CA ASP A 480 -19.80 -16.61 -18.97
C ASP A 480 -18.92 -17.66 -18.25
N ALA A 481 -17.59 -17.47 -18.23
CA ALA A 481 -16.69 -18.21 -17.36
C ALA A 481 -17.03 -18.02 -15.86
N MET A 482 -17.35 -16.79 -15.44
CA MET A 482 -17.73 -16.52 -14.05
C MET A 482 -19.07 -17.14 -13.68
N ILE A 483 -20.06 -17.07 -14.58
CA ILE A 483 -21.37 -17.72 -14.41
C ILE A 483 -21.18 -19.24 -14.25
N HIS A 484 -20.36 -19.86 -15.10
CA HIS A 484 -20.08 -21.29 -15.01
C HIS A 484 -19.36 -21.64 -13.70
N TYR A 485 -18.34 -20.87 -13.32
CA TYR A 485 -17.58 -21.08 -12.08
C TYR A 485 -18.47 -21.00 -10.82
N LEU A 486 -19.31 -19.98 -10.71
CA LEU A 486 -20.20 -19.78 -9.56
C LEU A 486 -21.27 -20.86 -9.47
N ASN A 487 -21.89 -21.23 -10.60
CA ASN A 487 -22.94 -22.26 -10.63
C ASN A 487 -22.40 -23.65 -10.27
N SER A 488 -21.24 -24.05 -10.84
CA SER A 488 -20.63 -25.35 -10.58
C SER A 488 -20.05 -25.47 -9.15
N ASN A 489 -19.88 -24.37 -8.43
CA ASN A 489 -19.26 -24.33 -7.09
C ASN A 489 -20.12 -23.70 -5.99
N ALA A 490 -21.42 -23.52 -6.24
CA ALA A 490 -22.36 -22.89 -5.32
C ALA A 490 -22.28 -23.44 -3.88
N LEU A 491 -22.07 -22.55 -2.90
CA LEU A 491 -21.95 -22.85 -1.46
C LEU A 491 -20.82 -23.83 -1.09
N GLN A 492 -19.83 -23.98 -1.96
CA GLN A 492 -18.65 -24.83 -1.80
C GLN A 492 -17.36 -24.01 -1.84
N SER A 493 -16.24 -24.72 -1.85
CA SER A 493 -14.90 -24.14 -1.89
C SER A 493 -14.30 -24.24 -3.29
N GLY A 494 -13.70 -23.15 -3.76
CA GLY A 494 -13.08 -22.99 -5.07
C GLY A 494 -11.56 -23.17 -5.04
N THR A 495 -11.00 -23.52 -6.20
CA THR A 495 -9.56 -23.66 -6.45
C THR A 495 -9.21 -23.11 -7.85
N PRO A 496 -7.93 -22.86 -8.18
CA PRO A 496 -7.52 -22.40 -9.51
C PRO A 496 -7.89 -23.37 -10.63
N GLU A 497 -7.89 -24.68 -10.36
CA GLU A 497 -8.24 -25.72 -11.34
C GLU A 497 -9.71 -25.61 -11.76
N LYS A 498 -10.62 -25.37 -10.80
CA LYS A 498 -12.05 -25.15 -11.05
C LYS A 498 -12.31 -23.87 -11.86
N LEU A 499 -11.48 -22.84 -11.68
CA LEU A 499 -11.54 -21.63 -12.49
C LEU A 499 -11.02 -21.89 -13.91
N ALA A 500 -9.90 -22.62 -14.05
CA ALA A 500 -9.35 -23.00 -15.34
C ALA A 500 -10.32 -23.90 -16.15
N GLU A 501 -11.07 -24.79 -15.50
CA GLU A 501 -12.15 -25.58 -16.14
C GLU A 501 -13.24 -24.67 -16.72
N ALA A 502 -13.75 -23.72 -15.92
CA ALA A 502 -14.77 -22.77 -16.37
C ALA A 502 -14.26 -21.89 -17.53
N MET A 503 -13.01 -21.42 -17.45
CA MET A 503 -12.34 -20.68 -18.53
C MET A 503 -12.14 -21.54 -19.79
N GLN A 504 -11.79 -22.82 -19.65
CA GLN A 504 -11.60 -23.71 -20.80
C GLN A 504 -12.90 -23.80 -21.63
N ILE A 505 -14.02 -24.12 -20.97
CA ILE A 505 -15.32 -24.32 -21.59
C ILE A 505 -15.85 -23.06 -22.31
N THR A 506 -15.56 -21.87 -21.78
CA THR A 506 -16.23 -20.62 -22.18
C THR A 506 -15.35 -19.63 -22.94
N MET A 507 -14.04 -19.64 -22.71
CA MET A 507 -13.07 -18.75 -23.37
C MET A 507 -12.17 -19.46 -24.39
N PHE A 508 -11.91 -20.76 -24.26
CA PHE A 508 -10.97 -21.49 -25.14
C PHE A 508 -11.69 -22.40 -26.14
N ASP A 509 -12.62 -23.25 -25.67
CA ASP A 509 -13.36 -24.20 -26.52
C ASP A 509 -14.32 -23.48 -27.50
N THR A 510 -14.59 -22.19 -27.25
CA THR A 510 -15.39 -21.29 -28.10
C THR A 510 -14.56 -20.59 -29.18
N LEU A 511 -13.22 -20.67 -29.15
CA LEU A 511 -12.35 -20.03 -30.15
C LEU A 511 -12.38 -20.83 -31.46
N THR A 512 -12.97 -20.23 -32.49
CA THR A 512 -13.28 -20.92 -33.76
C THR A 512 -12.10 -21.10 -34.72
N SER A 513 -10.93 -20.48 -34.45
CA SER A 513 -9.89 -20.23 -35.47
C SER A 513 -8.45 -20.57 -35.09
N ASP A 514 -8.09 -20.62 -33.81
CA ASP A 514 -6.68 -20.68 -33.39
C ASP A 514 -6.35 -21.90 -32.53
N ASN A 515 -5.42 -22.74 -33.01
CA ASN A 515 -4.71 -23.66 -32.14
C ASN A 515 -3.61 -22.89 -31.39
N LEU A 516 -3.98 -22.29 -30.25
CA LEU A 516 -3.11 -21.43 -29.43
C LEU A 516 -1.83 -22.13 -28.92
N GLY A 517 -1.76 -23.46 -28.94
CA GLY A 517 -0.63 -24.22 -28.39
C GLY A 517 -0.58 -24.28 -26.86
N PHE A 518 -1.53 -23.64 -26.17
CA PHE A 518 -1.74 -23.69 -24.73
C PHE A 518 -3.24 -23.73 -24.41
N ASN A 519 -3.59 -24.03 -23.15
CA ASN A 519 -4.97 -24.13 -22.67
C ASN A 519 -5.19 -23.22 -21.45
N ALA A 520 -6.42 -23.18 -20.92
CA ALA A 520 -6.77 -22.31 -19.80
C ALA A 520 -5.93 -22.56 -18.53
N SER A 521 -5.60 -23.82 -18.25
CA SER A 521 -4.75 -24.22 -17.12
C SER A 521 -3.33 -23.67 -17.29
N SER A 522 -2.69 -23.87 -18.45
CA SER A 522 -1.35 -23.35 -18.73
C SER A 522 -1.29 -21.82 -18.69
N LEU A 523 -2.31 -21.12 -19.24
CA LEU A 523 -2.41 -19.67 -19.14
C LEU A 523 -2.49 -19.23 -17.68
N LEU A 524 -3.43 -19.79 -16.91
CA LEU A 524 -3.65 -19.40 -15.51
C LEU A 524 -2.40 -19.65 -14.66
N ARG A 525 -1.73 -20.80 -14.83
CA ARG A 525 -0.47 -21.12 -14.13
C ARG A 525 0.64 -20.12 -14.42
N SER A 526 0.82 -19.72 -15.68
CA SER A 526 1.86 -18.77 -16.08
C SER A 526 1.75 -17.40 -15.39
N TRP A 527 0.58 -17.04 -14.86
CA TRP A 527 0.38 -15.80 -14.10
C TRP A 527 0.25 -16.01 -12.59
N THR A 528 -0.22 -17.18 -12.14
CA THR A 528 -0.58 -17.42 -10.73
C THR A 528 0.47 -18.19 -9.93
N GLU A 529 1.26 -19.07 -10.55
CA GLU A 529 2.22 -19.95 -9.87
C GLU A 529 3.67 -19.41 -9.88
N GLN A 530 3.92 -18.24 -10.49
CA GLN A 530 5.24 -17.59 -10.53
C GLN A 530 5.24 -16.13 -10.03
N ALA A 531 6.35 -15.71 -9.41
CA ALA A 531 6.55 -14.37 -8.85
C ALA A 531 7.01 -13.35 -9.90
N GLY A 532 6.64 -12.08 -9.73
CA GLY A 532 6.97 -11.01 -10.68
C GLY A 532 6.06 -10.96 -11.91
N TYR A 533 6.42 -10.06 -12.82
CA TYR A 533 5.76 -9.79 -14.08
C TYR A 533 6.81 -9.52 -15.19
N PRO A 534 6.43 -9.60 -16.48
CA PRO A 534 7.35 -9.36 -17.57
C PRO A 534 7.52 -7.87 -17.91
N ILE A 535 8.70 -7.54 -18.43
CA ILE A 535 8.97 -6.38 -19.27
C ILE A 535 9.16 -6.85 -20.71
N LEU A 536 8.58 -6.13 -21.66
CA LEU A 536 8.78 -6.32 -23.09
C LEU A 536 9.75 -5.27 -23.63
N TYR A 537 10.91 -5.70 -24.14
CA TYR A 537 11.81 -4.83 -24.90
C TYR A 537 11.40 -4.85 -26.37
N ILE A 538 11.12 -3.67 -26.93
CA ILE A 538 10.64 -3.48 -28.29
C ILE A 538 11.73 -2.79 -29.11
N SER A 539 12.17 -3.44 -30.18
CA SER A 539 13.14 -2.86 -31.12
C SER A 539 12.71 -3.04 -32.56
N ARG A 540 13.11 -2.11 -33.44
CA ARG A 540 12.89 -2.25 -34.89
C ARG A 540 13.99 -3.03 -35.59
N SER A 541 13.60 -3.88 -36.54
CA SER A 541 14.50 -4.52 -37.49
C SER A 541 14.80 -3.56 -38.66
N ASN A 542 16.07 -3.21 -38.85
CA ASN A 542 16.52 -2.26 -39.88
C ASN A 542 16.08 -2.60 -41.32
N ASP A 543 15.90 -3.89 -41.63
CA ASP A 543 15.67 -4.35 -43.00
C ASP A 543 14.21 -4.20 -43.48
N ASN A 544 13.24 -4.23 -42.55
CA ASN A 544 11.82 -4.34 -42.89
C ASN A 544 10.86 -3.70 -41.86
N CYS A 545 11.37 -2.91 -40.90
CA CYS A 545 10.60 -2.28 -39.83
C CYS A 545 9.78 -3.24 -38.95
N SER A 546 10.06 -4.56 -38.98
CA SER A 546 9.42 -5.52 -38.07
C SER A 546 9.79 -5.24 -36.61
N LEU A 547 8.84 -5.48 -35.70
CA LEU A 547 9.04 -5.35 -34.27
C LEU A 547 9.60 -6.65 -33.72
N ARG A 548 10.81 -6.58 -33.17
CA ARG A 548 11.40 -7.64 -32.36
C ARG A 548 11.06 -7.36 -30.91
N ILE A 549 10.45 -8.35 -30.26
CA ILE A 549 10.00 -8.28 -28.88
C ILE A 549 10.75 -9.34 -28.08
N GLU A 550 11.40 -8.93 -26.99
CA GLU A 550 11.96 -9.85 -25.99
C GLU A 550 11.21 -9.68 -24.68
N GLN A 551 10.70 -10.79 -24.09
CA GLN A 551 10.15 -10.78 -22.73
C GLN A 551 11.22 -11.14 -21.70
N GLN A 552 11.30 -10.43 -20.58
CA GLN A 552 12.12 -10.82 -19.42
C GLN A 552 11.37 -10.52 -18.13
N ARG A 553 11.70 -11.20 -17.02
CA ARG A 553 11.20 -10.79 -15.68
C ARG A 553 11.67 -9.36 -15.38
N TYR A 554 10.74 -8.48 -15.03
CA TYR A 554 11.10 -7.14 -14.54
C TYR A 554 11.53 -7.21 -13.08
N LEU A 555 12.71 -6.67 -12.79
CA LEU A 555 13.24 -6.50 -11.43
C LEU A 555 13.81 -5.09 -11.27
N LEU A 556 13.50 -4.41 -10.17
CA LEU A 556 13.94 -3.03 -9.95
C LEU A 556 15.48 -2.90 -9.87
N LYS A 557 16.15 -3.93 -9.34
CA LYS A 557 17.61 -4.07 -9.31
C LYS A 557 18.09 -4.71 -10.61
N SER A 558 18.81 -3.98 -11.47
CA SER A 558 19.30 -4.48 -12.78
C SER A 558 20.37 -5.56 -12.68
N ASN A 559 21.08 -5.66 -11.56
CA ASN A 559 22.10 -6.67 -11.30
C ASN A 559 21.52 -7.98 -10.75
N ASP A 560 20.22 -8.02 -10.43
CA ASP A 560 19.53 -9.25 -10.07
C ASP A 560 19.07 -9.95 -11.37
N THR A 561 19.72 -11.06 -11.67
CA THR A 561 19.39 -11.93 -12.82
C THR A 561 18.67 -13.21 -12.40
N SER A 562 18.16 -13.27 -11.16
CA SER A 562 17.40 -14.42 -10.68
C SER A 562 16.18 -14.68 -11.56
N ASN A 563 16.04 -15.94 -11.99
CA ASN A 563 14.92 -16.43 -12.81
C ASN A 563 14.83 -15.81 -14.22
N SER A 564 15.96 -15.54 -14.88
CA SER A 564 16.02 -15.07 -16.29
C SER A 564 15.42 -16.05 -17.32
N THR A 565 15.05 -17.27 -16.91
CA THR A 565 14.40 -18.30 -17.74
C THR A 565 12.88 -18.34 -17.62
N VAL A 566 12.29 -17.54 -16.71
CA VAL A 566 10.84 -17.50 -16.51
C VAL A 566 10.17 -16.73 -17.64
N LYS A 567 9.13 -17.35 -18.22
CA LYS A 567 8.31 -16.80 -19.31
C LYS A 567 6.86 -16.72 -18.87
N TRP A 568 6.13 -15.76 -19.42
CA TRP A 568 4.67 -15.65 -19.29
C TRP A 568 4.02 -15.95 -20.65
N ILE A 569 2.75 -16.36 -20.61
CA ILE A 569 1.88 -16.40 -21.80
C ILE A 569 1.17 -15.05 -21.87
N ILE A 570 1.69 -14.15 -22.70
CA ILE A 570 1.35 -12.72 -22.69
C ILE A 570 0.43 -12.38 -23.88
N PRO A 571 -0.82 -11.92 -23.64
CA PRO A 571 -1.65 -11.35 -24.70
C PRO A 571 -1.14 -9.93 -25.01
N TYR A 572 -0.89 -9.64 -26.29
CA TYR A 572 -0.44 -8.32 -26.73
C TYR A 572 -1.43 -7.68 -27.70
N ASN A 573 -1.46 -6.34 -27.67
CA ASN A 573 -2.10 -5.48 -28.63
C ASN A 573 -1.28 -4.17 -28.74
N PHE A 574 -1.55 -3.37 -29.78
CA PHE A 574 -0.83 -2.12 -30.03
C PHE A 574 -1.65 -1.15 -30.89
N ALA A 575 -1.34 0.13 -30.79
CA ALA A 575 -1.79 1.18 -31.69
C ALA A 575 -0.59 1.75 -32.45
N THR A 576 -0.83 2.29 -33.66
CA THR A 576 0.20 2.87 -34.53
C THR A 576 -0.18 4.29 -34.93
N GLU A 577 0.77 5.08 -35.42
CA GLU A 577 0.49 6.44 -35.89
C GLU A 577 -0.60 6.53 -36.98
N LYS A 578 -0.64 5.56 -37.90
CA LYS A 578 -1.70 5.47 -38.93
C LYS A 578 -3.05 4.95 -38.40
N SER A 579 -3.03 4.17 -37.32
CA SER A 579 -4.23 3.62 -36.68
C SER A 579 -4.16 3.86 -35.17
N PRO A 580 -4.35 5.12 -34.73
CA PRO A 580 -4.18 5.54 -33.32
C PRO A 580 -5.41 5.17 -32.46
N SER A 581 -5.99 3.99 -32.68
CA SER A 581 -7.18 3.50 -31.99
C SER A 581 -6.82 2.63 -30.80
N PHE A 582 -7.15 3.11 -29.60
CA PHE A 582 -6.91 2.43 -28.33
C PHE A 582 -8.17 1.76 -27.75
N GLU A 583 -9.32 1.85 -28.43
CA GLU A 583 -10.62 1.39 -27.92
C GLU A 583 -10.74 -0.14 -27.87
N ASP A 584 -10.35 -0.83 -28.93
CA ASP A 584 -10.29 -2.29 -28.95
C ASP A 584 -9.05 -2.77 -28.20
N THR A 585 -9.28 -3.29 -27.01
CA THR A 585 -8.31 -3.81 -26.03
C THR A 585 -8.21 -5.34 -26.03
N THR A 586 -8.86 -6.03 -26.97
CA THR A 586 -8.70 -7.49 -27.15
C THR A 586 -7.28 -7.83 -27.62
N TYR A 587 -6.92 -9.12 -27.63
CA TYR A 587 -5.58 -9.54 -28.08
C TYR A 587 -5.46 -9.46 -29.61
N ALA A 588 -4.34 -8.91 -30.09
CA ALA A 588 -3.91 -9.05 -31.48
C ALA A 588 -3.05 -10.31 -31.70
N GLY A 589 -2.52 -10.89 -30.61
CA GLY A 589 -1.77 -12.14 -30.62
C GLY A 589 -1.20 -12.47 -29.24
N TRP A 590 -0.36 -13.50 -29.19
CA TRP A 590 0.25 -14.01 -27.97
C TRP A 590 1.77 -14.11 -28.08
N ILE A 591 2.48 -13.78 -27.01
CA ILE A 591 3.91 -14.05 -26.83
C ILE A 591 4.01 -15.23 -25.83
N THR A 592 4.47 -16.37 -26.31
CA THR A 592 4.71 -17.59 -25.49
C THR A 592 6.19 -17.88 -25.28
N GLU A 593 7.05 -17.38 -26.18
CA GLU A 593 8.48 -17.59 -26.19
C GLU A 593 9.27 -16.38 -25.69
N GLN A 594 10.57 -16.56 -25.46
CA GLN A 594 11.50 -15.50 -25.03
C GLN A 594 11.53 -14.34 -26.03
N ASN A 595 11.53 -14.67 -27.32
CA ASN A 595 11.59 -13.75 -28.44
C ASN A 595 10.36 -13.93 -29.32
N HIS A 596 9.79 -12.83 -29.79
CA HIS A 596 8.65 -12.78 -30.70
C HIS A 596 8.89 -11.73 -31.79
N ILE A 597 8.31 -11.92 -32.97
CA ILE A 597 8.43 -10.99 -34.10
C ILE A 597 7.05 -10.64 -34.63
N ILE A 598 6.73 -9.36 -34.71
CA ILE A 598 5.54 -8.84 -35.39
C ILE A 598 5.99 -8.16 -36.68
N ASN A 599 5.57 -8.72 -37.82
CA ASN A 599 5.81 -8.12 -39.13
C ASN A 599 4.73 -7.07 -39.45
N PRO A 600 5.06 -5.99 -40.18
CA PRO A 600 4.03 -5.13 -40.75
C PRO A 600 3.19 -5.96 -41.75
N THR A 601 1.88 -5.99 -41.57
CA THR A 601 0.95 -6.60 -42.54
C THR A 601 0.31 -5.52 -43.41
N ASN A 602 -0.37 -5.91 -44.49
CA ASN A 602 -1.09 -4.96 -45.34
C ASN A 602 -2.16 -4.14 -44.57
N ASP A 603 -2.77 -4.75 -43.54
CA ASP A 603 -3.86 -4.16 -42.76
C ASP A 603 -3.37 -3.25 -41.61
N LEU A 604 -2.10 -3.42 -41.19
CA LEU A 604 -1.47 -2.68 -40.08
C LEU A 604 -0.43 -1.64 -40.55
N ASN A 605 0.26 -1.95 -41.65
CA ASN A 605 1.16 -1.15 -42.48
C ASN A 605 1.81 0.10 -41.83
N TRP A 606 2.74 -0.10 -40.89
CA TRP A 606 3.57 0.97 -40.34
C TRP A 606 4.92 1.11 -41.06
N THR A 607 5.55 2.28 -40.96
CA THR A 607 6.93 2.53 -41.42
C THR A 607 7.92 2.61 -40.24
N CYS A 608 9.21 2.72 -40.54
CA CYS A 608 10.26 2.89 -39.53
C CYS A 608 10.27 4.28 -38.86
N ASP A 609 9.55 5.25 -39.43
CA ASP A 609 9.49 6.64 -38.93
C ASP A 609 8.21 6.94 -38.11
N GLU A 610 7.31 5.97 -37.97
CA GLU A 610 6.02 6.13 -37.26
C GLU A 610 6.10 5.62 -35.82
N TRP A 611 5.41 6.25 -34.86
CA TRP A 611 5.35 5.69 -33.50
C TRP A 611 4.43 4.46 -33.41
N ILE A 612 4.73 3.58 -32.44
CA ILE A 612 3.90 2.42 -32.06
C ILE A 612 3.87 2.31 -30.54
N VAL A 613 2.69 2.10 -29.96
CA VAL A 613 2.51 1.92 -28.52
C VAL A 613 1.81 0.59 -28.25
N LEU A 614 2.44 -0.28 -27.46
CA LEU A 614 1.90 -1.57 -27.02
C LEU A 614 1.07 -1.43 -25.74
N ASN A 615 0.23 -2.44 -25.47
CA ASN A 615 -0.61 -2.56 -24.26
C ASN A 615 -1.66 -1.44 -24.20
N LYS A 616 -2.62 -1.45 -25.13
CA LYS A 616 -3.70 -0.45 -25.20
C LYS A 616 -4.40 -0.31 -23.85
N GLN A 617 -4.53 0.93 -23.41
CA GLN A 617 -5.05 1.35 -22.10
C GLN A 617 -4.34 0.72 -20.87
N GLN A 618 -3.17 0.11 -21.07
CA GLN A 618 -2.44 -0.68 -20.08
C GLN A 618 -3.31 -1.75 -19.39
N THR A 619 -4.09 -2.49 -20.17
CA THR A 619 -4.99 -3.55 -19.67
C THR A 619 -4.26 -4.84 -19.28
N SER A 620 -3.11 -5.12 -19.89
CA SER A 620 -2.30 -6.31 -19.61
C SER A 620 -1.21 -6.03 -18.57
N TYR A 621 -0.94 -7.01 -17.70
CA TYR A 621 -0.05 -6.86 -16.54
C TYR A 621 1.44 -6.99 -16.88
N TYR A 622 1.95 -6.05 -17.70
CA TYR A 622 3.37 -5.98 -18.06
C TYR A 622 3.84 -4.55 -18.35
N ARG A 623 5.16 -4.34 -18.29
CA ARG A 623 5.82 -3.09 -18.67
C ARG A 623 6.38 -3.16 -20.09
N VAL A 624 6.59 -2.02 -20.72
CA VAL A 624 7.21 -1.93 -22.05
C VAL A 624 8.44 -1.01 -22.00
N ASN A 625 9.48 -1.36 -22.73
CA ASN A 625 10.60 -0.45 -23.02
C ASN A 625 10.89 -0.48 -24.51
N TYR A 626 10.93 0.69 -25.12
CA TYR A 626 11.23 0.84 -26.54
C TYR A 626 12.73 1.13 -26.76
N ASP A 627 13.22 0.94 -27.98
CA ASP A 627 14.50 1.52 -28.39
C ASP A 627 14.45 3.06 -28.38
N THR A 628 15.63 3.70 -28.43
CA THR A 628 15.74 5.17 -28.31
C THR A 628 14.97 5.91 -29.40
N ASP A 629 14.96 5.37 -30.63
CA ASP A 629 14.32 6.01 -31.78
C ASP A 629 12.79 5.96 -31.65
N LEU A 630 12.23 4.79 -31.28
CA LEU A 630 10.81 4.66 -30.95
C LEU A 630 10.39 5.56 -29.78
N TRP A 631 11.20 5.64 -28.71
CA TRP A 631 10.95 6.59 -27.62
C TRP A 631 10.92 8.04 -28.12
N GLN A 632 11.84 8.43 -29.01
CA GLN A 632 11.89 9.78 -29.55
C GLN A 632 10.68 10.11 -30.43
N LEU A 633 10.18 9.15 -31.22
CA LEU A 633 8.94 9.30 -32.00
C LEU A 633 7.72 9.49 -31.08
N ILE A 634 7.60 8.69 -30.02
CA ILE A 634 6.53 8.82 -29.01
C ILE A 634 6.58 10.19 -28.30
N ILE A 635 7.78 10.62 -27.85
CA ILE A 635 7.97 11.93 -27.21
C ILE A 635 7.59 13.07 -28.17
N THR A 636 7.97 12.95 -29.45
CA THR A 636 7.65 13.94 -30.49
C THR A 636 6.14 14.04 -30.71
N ALA A 637 5.44 12.89 -30.80
CA ALA A 637 3.99 12.87 -30.93
C ALA A 637 3.29 13.55 -29.74
N LEU A 638 3.70 13.23 -28.51
CA LEU A 638 3.13 13.82 -27.29
C LEU A 638 3.40 15.33 -27.16
N LEU A 639 4.59 15.79 -27.55
CA LEU A 639 4.93 17.22 -27.56
C LEU A 639 4.14 18.00 -28.63
N GLN A 640 3.78 17.37 -29.75
CA GLN A 640 2.95 17.97 -30.79
C GLN A 640 1.47 17.98 -30.38
N ASN A 641 0.90 16.80 -30.12
CA ASN A 641 -0.48 16.59 -29.71
C ASN A 641 -0.59 15.39 -28.75
N ASN A 642 -0.67 15.65 -27.45
CA ASN A 642 -0.77 14.60 -26.44
C ASN A 642 -2.04 13.74 -26.58
N THR A 643 -3.16 14.28 -27.07
CA THR A 643 -4.42 13.51 -27.15
C THR A 643 -4.44 12.44 -28.25
N VAL A 644 -3.38 12.30 -29.05
CA VAL A 644 -3.27 11.21 -30.06
C VAL A 644 -2.96 9.84 -29.42
N ILE A 645 -2.47 9.83 -28.18
CA ILE A 645 -2.26 8.63 -27.37
C ILE A 645 -3.22 8.66 -26.19
N HIS A 646 -3.94 7.56 -25.95
CA HIS A 646 -4.94 7.43 -24.89
C HIS A 646 -4.36 7.71 -23.49
N GLU A 647 -5.12 8.32 -22.59
CA GLU A 647 -4.64 8.81 -21.29
C GLU A 647 -3.99 7.71 -20.42
N ASN A 648 -4.56 6.51 -20.36
CA ASN A 648 -3.93 5.36 -19.69
C ASN A 648 -2.59 4.94 -20.33
N ASN A 649 -2.42 5.07 -21.64
CA ASN A 649 -1.12 4.82 -22.28
C ASN A 649 -0.13 5.97 -22.04
N ARG A 650 -0.59 7.21 -21.92
CA ARG A 650 0.29 8.33 -21.51
C ARG A 650 0.81 8.14 -20.09
N ALA A 651 -0.05 7.65 -19.19
CA ALA A 651 0.31 7.22 -17.85
C ALA A 651 1.27 6.03 -17.83
N GLN A 652 1.02 5.00 -18.65
CA GLN A 652 1.95 3.88 -18.87
C GLN A 652 3.33 4.39 -19.29
N LEU A 653 3.40 5.23 -20.32
CA LEU A 653 4.67 5.73 -20.86
C LEU A 653 5.48 6.51 -19.82
N ILE A 654 4.83 7.33 -18.99
CA ILE A 654 5.45 8.00 -17.84
C ILE A 654 6.00 6.97 -16.85
N ASP A 655 5.17 6.03 -16.42
CA ASP A 655 5.51 5.07 -15.36
C ASP A 655 6.60 4.09 -15.80
N ASP A 656 6.48 3.55 -17.02
CA ASP A 656 7.46 2.66 -17.63
C ASP A 656 8.79 3.39 -17.85
N ALA A 657 8.82 4.59 -18.45
CA ALA A 657 10.07 5.31 -18.68
C ALA A 657 10.80 5.64 -17.37
N LEU A 658 10.08 6.10 -16.34
CA LEU A 658 10.68 6.47 -15.05
C LEU A 658 11.17 5.26 -14.25
N ASN A 659 10.45 4.13 -14.26
CA ASN A 659 10.89 2.92 -13.57
C ASN A 659 11.96 2.16 -14.37
N ASN A 660 11.93 2.18 -15.70
CA ASN A 660 13.03 1.69 -16.54
C ASN A 660 14.31 2.49 -16.27
N ALA A 661 14.24 3.82 -16.19
CA ALA A 661 15.39 4.66 -15.85
C ALA A 661 15.88 4.45 -14.40
N ARG A 662 14.97 4.33 -13.44
CA ARG A 662 15.30 3.99 -12.04
C ARG A 662 16.06 2.66 -11.94
N SER A 663 15.63 1.67 -12.72
CA SER A 663 16.30 0.38 -12.81
C SER A 663 17.53 0.36 -13.73
N GLY A 664 17.91 1.47 -14.37
CA GLY A 664 19.07 1.54 -15.27
C GLY A 664 18.91 0.88 -16.65
N ARG A 665 17.67 0.55 -17.05
CA ARG A 665 17.32 0.01 -18.39
C ARG A 665 17.00 1.08 -19.43
N LEU A 666 16.97 2.34 -19.02
CA LEU A 666 16.77 3.52 -19.84
C LEU A 666 17.65 4.65 -19.26
N LEU A 667 18.16 5.57 -20.09
CA LEU A 667 18.87 6.75 -19.60
C LEU A 667 17.86 7.79 -19.12
N TYR A 668 18.17 8.48 -18.01
CA TYR A 668 17.25 9.47 -17.43
C TYR A 668 16.90 10.65 -18.35
N GLU A 669 17.72 10.93 -19.36
CA GLU A 669 17.42 11.91 -20.40
C GLU A 669 16.07 11.66 -21.07
N VAL A 670 15.74 10.41 -21.42
CA VAL A 670 14.50 10.05 -22.14
C VAL A 670 13.23 10.43 -21.35
N PRO A 671 13.03 9.99 -20.09
CA PRO A 671 11.89 10.45 -19.31
C PRO A 671 11.95 11.96 -19.00
N LEU A 672 13.13 12.58 -18.83
CA LEU A 672 13.21 14.03 -18.59
C LEU A 672 12.79 14.86 -19.82
N GLN A 673 13.03 14.36 -21.03
CA GLN A 673 12.47 14.92 -22.25
C GLN A 673 10.95 14.66 -22.36
N LEU A 674 10.50 13.43 -22.09
CA LEU A 674 9.08 13.04 -22.08
C LEU A 674 8.24 13.96 -21.19
N LEU A 675 8.62 14.15 -19.92
CA LEU A 675 7.80 14.90 -18.95
C LEU A 675 7.51 16.36 -19.36
N ARG A 676 8.25 16.95 -20.31
CA ARG A 676 7.97 18.30 -20.81
C ARG A 676 6.59 18.43 -21.47
N TYR A 677 6.00 17.35 -22.01
CA TYR A 677 4.65 17.41 -22.58
C TYR A 677 3.57 17.71 -21.52
N LEU A 678 3.83 17.43 -20.22
CA LEU A 678 2.88 17.67 -19.13
C LEU A 678 2.46 19.13 -18.98
N SER A 679 3.24 20.07 -19.54
CA SER A 679 2.87 21.49 -19.67
C SER A 679 1.57 21.73 -20.47
N LYS A 680 1.08 20.72 -21.20
CA LYS A 680 -0.19 20.69 -21.94
C LYS A 680 -1.21 19.69 -21.38
N GLU A 681 -0.86 18.97 -20.31
CA GLU A 681 -1.66 17.86 -19.79
C GLU A 681 -2.70 18.33 -18.76
N ILE A 682 -3.93 17.82 -18.89
CA ILE A 682 -5.08 18.16 -18.04
C ILE A 682 -5.82 16.92 -17.51
N ASP A 683 -5.59 15.74 -18.10
CA ASP A 683 -6.28 14.50 -17.72
C ASP A 683 -5.72 13.94 -16.40
N TYR A 684 -6.58 13.32 -15.60
CA TYR A 684 -6.20 12.83 -14.27
C TYR A 684 -5.19 11.67 -14.34
N ILE A 685 -5.35 10.75 -15.29
CA ILE A 685 -4.59 9.49 -15.30
C ILE A 685 -3.08 9.74 -15.50
N PRO A 686 -2.61 10.59 -16.44
CA PRO A 686 -1.18 10.90 -16.55
C PRO A 686 -0.64 11.69 -15.35
N TRP A 687 -1.44 12.61 -14.79
CA TRP A 687 -1.07 13.38 -13.58
C TRP A 687 -0.92 12.48 -12.34
N ALA A 688 -1.76 11.46 -12.19
CA ALA A 688 -1.64 10.46 -11.12
C ALA A 688 -0.41 9.55 -11.29
N ALA A 689 -0.06 9.17 -12.53
CA ALA A 689 1.16 8.40 -12.79
C ALA A 689 2.44 9.20 -12.46
N ILE A 690 2.47 10.51 -12.78
CA ILE A 690 3.62 11.35 -12.41
C ILE A 690 3.65 11.68 -10.92
N ASP A 691 2.53 11.87 -10.23
CA ASP A 691 2.50 12.20 -8.78
C ASP A 691 3.37 11.24 -7.94
N ARG A 692 3.18 9.93 -8.11
CA ARG A 692 3.94 8.91 -7.39
C ARG A 692 5.42 8.89 -7.77
N ASN A 693 5.73 8.89 -9.06
CA ASN A 693 7.11 8.80 -9.55
C ASN A 693 7.92 10.08 -9.28
N LEU A 694 7.31 11.25 -9.45
CA LEU A 694 7.87 12.55 -9.08
C LEU A 694 8.02 12.68 -7.57
N GLY A 695 7.12 12.07 -6.78
CA GLY A 695 7.27 11.96 -5.33
C GLY A 695 8.57 11.27 -4.92
N VAL A 696 8.86 10.11 -5.53
CA VAL A 696 10.11 9.37 -5.33
C VAL A 696 11.33 10.16 -5.81
N LEU A 697 11.30 10.72 -7.03
CA LEU A 697 12.42 11.51 -7.56
C LEU A 697 12.68 12.78 -6.75
N ASN A 698 11.64 13.50 -6.34
CA ASN A 698 11.79 14.69 -5.49
C ASN A 698 12.35 14.34 -4.11
N MET A 699 11.99 13.19 -3.54
CA MET A 699 12.61 12.69 -2.31
C MET A 699 14.11 12.43 -2.55
N LEU A 700 14.47 11.64 -3.57
CA LEU A 700 15.86 11.29 -3.84
C LEU A 700 16.74 12.49 -4.24
N MET A 701 16.21 13.40 -5.06
CA MET A 701 16.92 14.63 -5.48
C MET A 701 17.21 15.58 -4.32
N ARG A 702 16.50 15.47 -3.17
CA ARG A 702 16.83 16.18 -1.92
C ARG A 702 18.24 15.84 -1.40
N GLY A 703 18.74 14.64 -1.69
CA GLY A 703 20.10 14.21 -1.38
C GLY A 703 21.18 14.72 -2.36
N THR A 704 20.81 15.54 -3.36
CA THR A 704 21.74 16.10 -4.35
C THR A 704 21.93 17.60 -4.15
N ASN A 705 23.04 18.16 -4.65
CA ASN A 705 23.25 19.61 -4.69
C ASN A 705 22.45 20.33 -5.80
N LYS A 706 21.57 19.63 -6.53
CA LYS A 706 20.76 20.15 -7.64
C LYS A 706 19.29 20.33 -7.30
N TYR A 707 18.88 20.13 -6.04
CA TYR A 707 17.47 20.13 -5.64
C TYR A 707 16.69 21.39 -6.06
N THR A 708 17.30 22.59 -6.00
CA THR A 708 16.69 23.84 -6.48
C THR A 708 16.49 23.87 -7.99
N MET A 709 17.45 23.36 -8.78
CA MET A 709 17.33 23.28 -10.25
C MET A 709 16.29 22.22 -10.66
N TRP A 710 16.20 21.13 -9.90
CA TRP A 710 15.14 20.13 -10.04
C TRP A 710 13.76 20.74 -9.81
N HIS A 711 13.58 21.58 -8.77
CA HIS A 711 12.32 22.33 -8.58
C HIS A 711 12.02 23.31 -9.70
N GLN A 712 13.02 24.02 -10.21
CA GLN A 712 12.86 24.91 -11.37
C GLN A 712 12.36 24.14 -12.61
N TYR A 713 12.95 22.99 -12.93
CA TYR A 713 12.49 22.11 -14.01
C TYR A 713 11.06 21.61 -13.79
N CYS A 714 10.72 21.20 -12.56
CA CYS A 714 9.36 20.75 -12.24
C CYS A 714 8.31 21.87 -12.44
N LEU A 715 8.64 23.11 -12.07
CA LEU A 715 7.75 24.26 -12.24
C LEU A 715 7.37 24.51 -13.70
N GLU A 716 8.24 24.21 -14.68
CA GLU A 716 7.96 24.47 -16.10
C GLU A 716 6.73 23.72 -16.63
N PHE A 717 6.47 22.51 -16.13
CA PHE A 717 5.31 21.71 -16.54
C PHE A 717 4.17 21.69 -15.52
N ILE A 718 4.41 22.07 -14.26
CA ILE A 718 3.37 22.15 -13.21
C ILE A 718 2.65 23.52 -13.19
N GLU A 719 3.39 24.63 -13.29
CA GLU A 719 2.81 25.99 -13.18
C GLU A 719 1.73 26.29 -14.24
N PRO A 720 1.87 25.89 -15.53
CA PRO A 720 0.83 26.14 -16.54
C PRO A 720 -0.53 25.53 -16.17
N THR A 721 -0.54 24.26 -15.77
CA THR A 721 -1.78 23.56 -15.38
C THR A 721 -2.31 24.08 -14.03
N TYR A 722 -1.44 24.48 -13.10
CA TYR A 722 -1.86 25.12 -11.85
C TYR A 722 -2.59 26.44 -12.10
N VAL A 723 -2.01 27.31 -12.94
CA VAL A 723 -2.63 28.59 -13.34
C VAL A 723 -3.96 28.38 -14.07
N LEU A 724 -4.06 27.33 -14.90
CA LEU A 724 -5.29 26.96 -15.59
C LEU A 724 -6.40 26.44 -14.65
N MET A 725 -6.05 25.62 -13.66
CA MET A 725 -7.03 24.94 -12.80
C MET A 725 -7.46 25.74 -11.56
N GLY A 726 -6.59 26.61 -11.04
CA GLY A 726 -6.83 27.42 -9.85
C GLY A 726 -6.99 26.62 -8.55
N MET A 727 -7.39 27.32 -7.47
CA MET A 727 -7.54 26.76 -6.11
C MET A 727 -9.00 26.66 -5.62
N THR A 728 -9.96 26.53 -6.53
CA THR A 728 -11.38 26.41 -6.18
C THR A 728 -12.08 25.40 -7.07
N SER A 729 -12.84 24.49 -6.47
CA SER A 729 -13.61 23.47 -7.18
C SER A 729 -14.97 24.02 -7.62
N GLY A 730 -15.25 23.99 -8.93
CA GLY A 730 -16.53 24.40 -9.49
C GLY A 730 -17.60 23.31 -9.34
N SER A 731 -18.87 23.68 -9.15
CA SER A 731 -19.98 22.71 -9.00
C SER A 731 -20.18 21.79 -10.22
N GLN A 732 -19.69 22.20 -11.40
CA GLN A 732 -19.72 21.43 -12.64
C GLN A 732 -18.38 20.73 -12.97
N ASP A 733 -17.37 20.81 -12.09
CA ASP A 733 -16.12 20.08 -12.30
C ASP A 733 -16.32 18.58 -12.10
N THR A 734 -15.91 17.77 -13.08
CA THR A 734 -15.87 16.31 -13.01
C THR A 734 -14.95 15.81 -11.90
N LEU A 735 -15.12 14.55 -11.49
CA LEU A 735 -14.24 13.91 -10.52
C LEU A 735 -12.77 13.97 -10.96
N ALA A 736 -12.49 13.58 -12.21
CA ALA A 736 -11.15 13.63 -12.79
C ALA A 736 -10.53 15.03 -12.65
N LYS A 737 -11.23 16.09 -13.09
CA LYS A 737 -10.72 17.48 -13.01
C LYS A 737 -10.44 17.94 -11.58
N ARG A 738 -11.28 17.54 -10.60
CA ARG A 738 -11.06 17.84 -9.18
C ARG A 738 -9.81 17.14 -8.65
N MET A 739 -9.62 15.86 -9.01
CA MET A 739 -8.44 15.08 -8.61
C MET A 739 -7.15 15.57 -9.29
N THR A 740 -7.19 15.96 -10.57
CA THR A 740 -6.05 16.61 -11.24
C THR A 740 -5.68 17.91 -10.53
N ARG A 741 -6.66 18.75 -10.19
CA ARG A 741 -6.42 20.00 -9.43
C ARG A 741 -5.76 19.72 -8.09
N GLU A 742 -6.19 18.70 -7.35
CA GLU A 742 -5.56 18.33 -6.07
C GLU A 742 -4.06 18.02 -6.25
N ILE A 743 -3.72 17.16 -7.22
CA ILE A 743 -2.32 16.80 -7.54
C ILE A 743 -1.53 18.06 -7.93
N VAL A 744 -2.03 18.83 -8.89
CA VAL A 744 -1.31 19.98 -9.46
C VAL A 744 -1.13 21.10 -8.44
N VAL A 745 -2.12 21.39 -7.58
CA VAL A 745 -1.98 22.36 -6.48
C VAL A 745 -0.98 21.87 -5.42
N SER A 746 -1.04 20.58 -5.05
CA SER A 746 -0.08 19.97 -4.13
C SER A 746 1.36 20.11 -4.64
N TRP A 747 1.58 19.83 -5.94
CA TRP A 747 2.88 19.95 -6.58
C TRP A 747 3.35 21.39 -6.75
N ALA A 748 2.51 22.31 -7.23
CA ALA A 748 2.88 23.70 -7.42
C ALA A 748 3.44 24.32 -6.13
N CYS A 749 2.77 24.11 -4.99
CA CYS A 749 3.27 24.54 -3.70
C CYS A 749 4.53 23.76 -3.26
N ARG A 750 4.64 22.47 -3.59
CA ARG A 750 5.80 21.64 -3.23
C ARG A 750 7.09 22.07 -3.92
N VAL A 751 7.03 22.47 -5.20
CA VAL A 751 8.20 22.90 -5.99
C VAL A 751 8.41 24.42 -6.00
N GLY A 752 7.72 25.16 -5.12
CA GLY A 752 8.03 26.56 -4.84
C GLY A 752 7.26 27.61 -5.64
N SER A 753 6.09 27.28 -6.22
CA SER A 753 5.21 28.27 -6.85
C SER A 753 4.80 29.34 -5.83
N GLN A 754 5.31 30.56 -6.01
CA GLN A 754 5.02 31.67 -5.10
C GLN A 754 3.53 32.04 -5.07
N SER A 755 2.83 31.85 -6.20
CA SER A 755 1.38 32.00 -6.31
C SER A 755 0.66 31.00 -5.40
N CYS A 756 1.06 29.73 -5.45
CA CYS A 756 0.48 28.68 -4.61
C CYS A 756 0.76 28.90 -3.11
N LEU A 757 2.01 29.20 -2.75
CA LEU A 757 2.42 29.41 -1.35
C LEU A 757 1.73 30.63 -0.72
N ASN A 758 1.67 31.76 -1.43
CA ASN A 758 1.00 32.96 -0.93
C ASN A 758 -0.51 32.73 -0.73
N THR A 759 -1.15 32.02 -1.68
CA THR A 759 -2.60 31.81 -1.65
C THR A 759 -2.99 30.82 -0.54
N THR A 760 -2.27 29.71 -0.37
CA THR A 760 -2.53 28.76 0.73
C THR A 760 -2.31 29.39 2.11
N ALA A 761 -1.22 30.14 2.30
CA ALA A 761 -0.96 30.86 3.55
C ALA A 761 -2.07 31.88 3.89
N SER A 762 -2.57 32.62 2.90
CA SER A 762 -3.69 33.55 3.07
C SER A 762 -4.99 32.84 3.49
N ILE A 763 -5.35 31.75 2.80
CA ILE A 763 -6.56 30.97 3.09
C ILE A 763 -6.50 30.36 4.50
N VAL A 764 -5.38 29.75 4.88
CA VAL A 764 -5.22 29.13 6.21
C VAL A 764 -5.27 30.16 7.32
N LYS A 765 -4.66 31.34 7.12
CA LYS A 765 -4.76 32.45 8.07
C LYS A 765 -6.20 32.90 8.26
N GLU A 766 -6.96 33.11 7.19
CA GLU A 766 -8.36 33.53 7.27
C GLU A 766 -9.25 32.47 7.93
N ILE A 767 -8.99 31.18 7.70
CA ILE A 767 -9.67 30.06 8.39
C ILE A 767 -9.31 30.03 9.89
N ALA A 768 -8.06 30.37 10.26
CA ALA A 768 -7.66 30.45 11.66
C ALA A 768 -8.29 31.66 12.39
N GLU A 769 -8.51 32.78 11.68
CA GLU A 769 -9.14 34.00 12.18
C GLU A 769 -10.69 33.93 12.18
N ASN A 770 -11.30 33.09 11.34
CA ASN A 770 -12.75 32.93 11.24
C ASN A 770 -13.18 31.44 11.37
N PRO A 771 -13.70 31.01 12.55
CA PRO A 771 -14.18 29.64 12.78
C PRO A 771 -15.21 29.12 11.75
N SER A 772 -16.05 30.01 11.21
CA SER A 772 -17.10 29.67 10.24
C SER A 772 -16.57 29.47 8.82
N LYS A 773 -15.33 29.88 8.51
CA LYS A 773 -14.73 29.61 7.19
C LYS A 773 -14.18 28.18 7.14
N ALA A 774 -14.39 27.53 6.01
CA ALA A 774 -13.85 26.21 5.67
C ALA A 774 -12.93 26.30 4.45
N ALA A 775 -12.00 25.34 4.32
CA ALA A 775 -11.27 25.10 3.09
C ALA A 775 -12.14 24.30 2.11
N ASP A 776 -11.88 24.44 0.81
CA ASP A 776 -12.44 23.58 -0.24
C ASP A 776 -12.19 22.10 0.13
N PRO A 777 -13.22 21.24 0.19
CA PRO A 777 -13.05 19.85 0.61
C PRO A 777 -12.02 19.08 -0.21
N ASP A 778 -11.98 19.26 -1.53
CA ASP A 778 -11.09 18.52 -2.43
C ASP A 778 -9.63 18.94 -2.25
N LEU A 779 -9.38 20.21 -1.93
CA LEU A 779 -8.03 20.78 -1.81
C LEU A 779 -7.56 20.92 -0.35
N ARG A 780 -8.33 20.41 0.61
CA ARG A 780 -8.18 20.69 2.04
C ARG A 780 -6.77 20.43 2.57
N GLU A 781 -6.21 19.26 2.29
CA GLU A 781 -4.85 18.89 2.71
C GLU A 781 -3.79 19.76 2.04
N ALA A 782 -3.91 20.00 0.74
CA ALA A 782 -2.98 20.86 0.01
C ALA A 782 -3.01 22.32 0.52
N ILE A 783 -4.19 22.84 0.88
CA ILE A 783 -4.37 24.16 1.49
C ILE A 783 -3.73 24.20 2.87
N PHE A 784 -4.12 23.31 3.79
CA PHE A 784 -3.64 23.35 5.17
C PHE A 784 -2.15 23.02 5.28
N CYS A 785 -1.66 21.95 4.64
CA CYS A 785 -0.25 21.56 4.72
C CYS A 785 0.69 22.69 4.27
N ASN A 786 0.41 23.31 3.10
CA ASN A 786 1.28 24.34 2.57
C ASN A 786 1.12 25.69 3.28
N GLY A 787 -0.11 26.06 3.69
CA GLY A 787 -0.33 27.26 4.49
C GLY A 787 0.17 27.18 5.94
N LEU A 788 0.41 25.98 6.47
CA LEU A 788 0.96 25.77 7.82
C LEU A 788 2.49 25.78 7.91
N ARG A 789 3.23 25.63 6.80
CA ARG A 789 4.70 25.54 6.79
C ARG A 789 5.37 26.63 7.62
N GLN A 790 5.03 27.89 7.32
CA GLN A 790 5.58 29.08 7.99
C GLN A 790 4.54 29.78 8.89
N ALA A 791 3.54 29.04 9.37
CA ALA A 791 2.49 29.59 10.20
C ALA A 791 2.99 29.99 11.61
N SER A 792 2.33 31.00 12.19
CA SER A 792 2.54 31.37 13.60
C SER A 792 1.95 30.31 14.54
N ALA A 793 2.43 30.27 15.78
CA ALA A 793 1.89 29.41 16.82
C ALA A 793 0.37 29.58 16.99
N THR A 794 -0.16 30.80 16.88
CA THR A 794 -1.60 31.09 16.96
C THR A 794 -2.41 30.44 15.83
N VAL A 795 -1.90 30.48 14.60
CA VAL A 795 -2.55 29.84 13.44
C VAL A 795 -2.51 28.32 13.61
N PHE A 796 -1.35 27.76 13.98
CA PHE A 796 -1.20 26.34 14.29
C PHE A 796 -2.17 25.89 15.38
N ASP A 797 -2.25 26.63 16.50
CA ASP A 797 -3.12 26.31 17.63
C ASP A 797 -4.60 26.35 17.26
N SER A 798 -5.03 27.30 16.42
CA SER A 798 -6.40 27.35 15.89
C SER A 798 -6.75 26.11 15.06
N ILE A 799 -5.85 25.67 14.17
CA ILE A 799 -6.08 24.47 13.34
C ILE A 799 -5.99 23.18 14.18
N TRP A 800 -5.09 23.11 15.17
CA TRP A 800 -5.02 21.99 16.11
C TRP A 800 -6.29 21.87 16.97
N GLN A 801 -6.84 22.99 17.45
CA GLN A 801 -8.11 23.00 18.17
C GLN A 801 -9.29 22.56 17.29
N ARG A 802 -9.35 23.01 16.02
CA ARG A 802 -10.34 22.51 15.03
C ARG A 802 -10.26 20.98 14.91
N MET A 803 -9.06 20.42 14.80
CA MET A 803 -8.84 18.96 14.79
C MET A 803 -9.36 18.29 16.07
N GLN A 804 -8.93 18.75 17.24
CA GLN A 804 -9.33 18.14 18.53
C GLN A 804 -10.83 18.18 18.78
N SER A 805 -11.51 19.25 18.35
CA SER A 805 -12.96 19.44 18.50
C SER A 805 -13.82 18.60 17.54
N SER A 806 -13.26 18.16 16.41
CA SER A 806 -13.98 17.37 15.41
C SER A 806 -14.26 15.94 15.88
N GLN A 807 -15.42 15.40 15.47
CA GLN A 807 -15.81 13.99 15.56
C GLN A 807 -15.81 13.28 14.19
N ASP A 808 -15.50 13.99 13.10
CA ASP A 808 -15.33 13.43 11.74
C ASP A 808 -13.88 12.94 11.58
N GLN A 809 -13.71 11.62 11.45
CA GLN A 809 -12.39 10.99 11.30
C GLN A 809 -11.69 11.38 9.99
N SER A 810 -12.44 11.61 8.90
CA SER A 810 -11.88 12.00 7.60
C SER A 810 -11.34 13.43 7.65
N TYR A 811 -12.13 14.37 8.19
CA TYR A 811 -11.64 15.75 8.41
C TYR A 811 -10.44 15.81 9.36
N ARG A 812 -10.44 15.00 10.42
CA ARG A 812 -9.29 14.89 11.34
C ARG A 812 -8.05 14.31 10.64
N SER A 813 -8.21 13.30 9.80
CA SER A 813 -7.14 12.73 8.99
C SER A 813 -6.45 13.75 8.08
N ASP A 814 -7.21 14.67 7.47
CA ASP A 814 -6.66 15.76 6.66
C ASP A 814 -5.87 16.76 7.51
N LEU A 815 -6.44 17.17 8.65
CA LEU A 815 -5.79 18.12 9.56
C LEU A 815 -4.54 17.53 10.22
N ILE A 816 -4.57 16.26 10.64
CA ILE A 816 -3.42 15.58 11.25
C ILE A 816 -2.22 15.56 10.30
N ARG A 817 -2.46 15.21 9.03
CA ARG A 817 -1.41 15.19 8.00
C ARG A 817 -0.89 16.60 7.72
N SER A 818 -1.78 17.57 7.65
CA SER A 818 -1.45 18.98 7.39
C SER A 818 -0.66 19.65 8.52
N LEU A 819 -0.99 19.36 9.79
CA LEU A 819 -0.27 19.88 10.96
C LEU A 819 1.18 19.37 11.04
N GLY A 820 1.48 18.20 10.44
CA GLY A 820 2.85 17.69 10.32
C GLY A 820 3.75 18.53 9.39
N CYS A 821 3.17 19.35 8.51
CA CYS A 821 3.91 20.16 7.53
C CYS A 821 4.53 21.46 8.10
N VAL A 822 4.34 21.77 9.39
CA VAL A 822 4.90 22.98 10.02
C VAL A 822 6.42 22.89 10.11
N GLU A 823 7.15 23.92 9.68
CA GLU A 823 8.63 23.94 9.60
C GLU A 823 9.29 24.45 10.91
N ASN A 824 8.50 24.84 11.91
CA ASN A 824 8.99 25.33 13.19
C ASN A 824 9.26 24.18 14.17
N GLU A 825 10.53 23.95 14.53
CA GLU A 825 10.97 22.87 15.43
C GLU A 825 10.23 22.82 16.77
N LEU A 826 9.90 23.96 17.39
CA LEU A 826 9.15 23.99 18.66
C LEU A 826 7.71 23.51 18.48
N LEU A 827 7.07 23.85 17.35
CA LEU A 827 5.72 23.39 17.01
C LEU A 827 5.71 21.89 16.69
N ILE A 828 6.71 21.39 15.96
CA ILE A 828 6.86 19.95 15.66
C ILE A 828 7.01 19.13 16.96
N ASN A 829 7.95 19.52 17.84
CA ASN A 829 8.17 18.83 19.12
C ASN A 829 6.89 18.83 19.98
N ARG A 830 6.24 20.00 20.13
CA ARG A 830 4.99 20.13 20.87
C ARG A 830 3.88 19.26 20.28
N TYR A 831 3.81 19.12 18.95
CA TYR A 831 2.82 18.28 18.30
C TYR A 831 3.03 16.79 18.57
N LEU A 832 4.27 16.30 18.47
CA LEU A 832 4.63 14.92 18.85
C LEU A 832 4.38 14.65 20.34
N ASP A 833 4.72 15.56 21.25
CA ASP A 833 4.45 15.39 22.69
C ASP A 833 2.94 15.19 22.99
N THR A 834 2.03 15.73 22.15
CA THR A 834 0.59 15.47 22.32
C THR A 834 0.18 14.00 22.09
N THR A 835 0.98 13.20 21.40
CA THR A 835 0.66 11.79 21.11
C THR A 835 0.96 10.86 22.29
N ILE A 836 1.72 11.32 23.28
CA ILE A 836 2.03 10.58 24.51
C ILE A 836 1.41 11.20 25.77
N SER A 837 0.95 12.46 25.71
CA SER A 837 0.22 13.10 26.80
C SER A 837 -1.13 12.42 27.05
N SER A 838 -1.42 12.03 28.31
CA SER A 838 -2.68 11.39 28.68
C SER A 838 -3.85 12.36 28.93
N ASN A 839 -3.57 13.63 29.20
CA ASN A 839 -4.55 14.57 29.79
C ASN A 839 -4.98 15.73 28.86
N SER A 840 -4.43 15.84 27.65
CA SER A 840 -4.52 17.05 26.82
C SER A 840 -4.91 16.85 25.35
N SER A 841 -5.18 15.62 24.92
CA SER A 841 -5.43 15.31 23.50
C SER A 841 -6.48 14.20 23.32
N ASN A 842 -7.49 14.47 22.50
CA ASN A 842 -8.60 13.57 22.19
C ASN A 842 -8.31 12.82 20.88
N TYR A 843 -7.29 11.93 20.90
CA TYR A 843 -6.94 11.09 19.76
C TYR A 843 -7.70 9.75 19.78
N PHE A 844 -8.25 9.35 18.62
CA PHE A 844 -8.60 7.96 18.35
C PHE A 844 -7.32 7.10 18.30
N ASN A 845 -7.47 5.81 18.57
CA ASN A 845 -6.36 4.86 18.74
C ASN A 845 -5.29 4.94 17.62
N GLN A 846 -5.73 4.92 16.36
CA GLN A 846 -4.86 4.92 15.18
C GLN A 846 -4.27 6.30 14.81
N GLU A 847 -4.76 7.40 15.38
CA GLU A 847 -4.32 8.75 14.99
C GLU A 847 -2.90 9.08 15.48
N ARG A 848 -2.43 8.44 16.57
CA ARG A 848 -1.11 8.71 17.16
C ARG A 848 0.03 8.34 16.21
N GLU A 849 -0.09 7.19 15.53
CA GLU A 849 0.83 6.79 14.46
C GLU A 849 0.75 7.78 13.28
N ARG A 850 -0.46 8.18 12.89
CA ARG A 850 -0.69 9.14 11.79
C ARG A 850 -0.04 10.51 12.04
N VAL A 851 -0.02 11.01 13.28
CA VAL A 851 0.69 12.24 13.68
C VAL A 851 2.21 12.08 13.49
N PHE A 852 2.78 11.00 14.00
CA PHE A 852 4.22 10.73 13.87
C PHE A 852 4.62 10.63 12.39
N MET A 853 3.81 9.90 11.62
CA MET A 853 3.97 9.71 10.18
C MET A 853 3.87 11.01 9.36
N ALA A 854 3.02 11.95 9.78
CA ALA A 854 2.94 13.27 9.16
C ALA A 854 4.24 14.06 9.34
N VAL A 855 4.82 14.03 10.55
CA VAL A 855 6.10 14.70 10.84
C VAL A 855 7.26 14.09 10.08
N CYS A 856 7.38 12.75 9.98
CA CYS A 856 8.45 12.10 9.20
C CYS A 856 8.43 12.45 7.70
N ARG A 857 7.29 12.89 7.16
CA ARG A 857 7.17 13.31 5.75
C ARG A 857 7.63 14.76 5.55
N ASN A 858 7.85 15.54 6.61
CA ASN A 858 8.30 16.93 6.55
C ASN A 858 9.83 17.07 6.41
N GLY A 859 10.40 16.34 5.44
CA GLY A 859 11.81 16.37 5.10
C GLY A 859 12.77 15.98 6.25
N ASP A 860 14.03 16.34 6.07
CA ASP A 860 15.13 15.97 6.99
C ASP A 860 14.90 16.49 8.42
N LEU A 861 14.36 17.71 8.56
CA LEU A 861 14.01 18.31 9.86
C LEU A 861 12.98 17.46 10.63
N GLY A 862 11.88 17.08 9.96
CA GLY A 862 10.84 16.24 10.56
C GLY A 862 11.36 14.86 10.95
N ILE A 863 12.17 14.23 10.10
CA ILE A 863 12.79 12.93 10.36
C ILE A 863 13.68 12.96 11.60
N GLU A 864 14.59 13.95 11.70
CA GLU A 864 15.48 14.06 12.86
C GLU A 864 14.73 14.27 14.18
N ILE A 865 13.72 15.15 14.18
CA ILE A 865 12.91 15.42 15.38
C ILE A 865 12.11 14.17 15.77
N ALA A 866 11.51 13.48 14.81
CA ALA A 866 10.76 12.25 15.05
C ALA A 866 11.65 11.11 15.60
N MET A 867 12.87 10.95 15.09
CA MET A 867 13.84 9.98 15.62
C MET A 867 14.28 10.33 17.04
N LYS A 868 14.58 11.62 17.33
CA LYS A 868 14.92 12.10 18.68
C LYS A 868 13.76 11.88 19.66
N PHE A 869 12.52 12.13 19.24
CA PHE A 869 11.31 11.86 20.02
C PHE A 869 11.10 10.37 20.30
N LEU A 870 11.20 9.50 19.28
CA LEU A 870 11.04 8.06 19.47
C LEU A 870 12.12 7.49 20.40
N LEU A 871 13.37 7.90 20.21
CA LEU A 871 14.48 7.50 21.07
C LEU A 871 14.26 7.87 22.54
N LYS A 872 13.64 9.02 22.81
CA LYS A 872 13.33 9.49 24.16
C LYS A 872 12.13 8.77 24.78
N ASN A 873 11.11 8.44 23.97
CA ASN A 873 9.77 8.05 24.45
C ASN A 873 9.32 6.63 24.03
N MET A 874 10.23 5.79 23.52
CA MET A 874 9.95 4.47 22.91
C MET A 874 8.98 3.58 23.70
N ASP A 875 9.09 3.51 25.02
CA ASP A 875 8.22 2.66 25.85
C ASP A 875 6.76 3.15 25.86
N GLN A 876 6.56 4.48 25.92
CA GLN A 876 5.23 5.10 25.86
C GLN A 876 4.64 5.04 24.45
N VAL A 877 5.47 5.21 23.41
CA VAL A 877 5.04 5.02 22.01
C VAL A 877 4.58 3.59 21.80
N ASN A 878 5.35 2.59 22.23
CA ASN A 878 4.97 1.17 22.12
C ASN A 878 3.63 0.87 22.82
N LEU A 879 3.42 1.42 24.02
CA LEU A 879 2.19 1.20 24.79
C LEU A 879 0.95 1.88 24.17
N LEU A 880 1.10 3.09 23.61
CA LEU A 880 -0.03 3.90 23.16
C LEU A 880 -0.37 3.72 21.68
N TYR A 881 0.63 3.48 20.82
CA TYR A 881 0.43 3.40 19.36
C TYR A 881 -0.02 2.01 18.90
N ASN A 882 0.19 0.98 19.72
CA ASN A 882 -0.28 -0.37 19.44
C ASN A 882 -1.77 -0.58 19.79
N LYS A 883 -2.40 0.35 20.52
CA LYS A 883 -3.86 0.33 20.75
C LYS A 883 -4.57 0.53 19.42
N GLY A 884 -5.55 -0.32 19.10
CA GLY A 884 -6.28 -0.29 17.83
C GLY A 884 -5.43 -0.53 16.57
N ASN A 885 -4.20 -1.05 16.72
CA ASN A 885 -3.30 -1.42 15.63
C ASN A 885 -3.19 -2.95 15.57
N PHE A 886 -3.79 -3.57 14.56
CA PHE A 886 -3.92 -5.01 14.44
C PHE A 886 -2.55 -5.71 14.49
N GLY A 887 -2.35 -6.58 15.49
CA GLY A 887 -1.10 -7.30 15.70
C GLY A 887 0.06 -6.47 16.27
N GLY A 888 -0.16 -5.25 16.74
CA GLY A 888 0.81 -4.49 17.57
C GLY A 888 2.13 -4.11 16.87
N ARG A 889 2.08 -3.69 15.60
CA ARG A 889 3.27 -3.47 14.74
C ARG A 889 3.67 -1.99 14.55
N ALA A 890 3.26 -1.07 15.44
CA ALA A 890 3.42 0.38 15.23
C ALA A 890 4.89 0.82 15.08
N ILE A 891 5.82 0.31 15.91
CA ILE A 891 7.24 0.70 15.84
C ILE A 891 7.89 0.17 14.55
N SER A 892 7.60 -1.06 14.13
CA SER A 892 8.06 -1.62 12.85
C SER A 892 7.56 -0.80 11.65
N SER A 893 6.31 -0.35 11.70
CA SER A 893 5.74 0.56 10.70
C SER A 893 6.50 1.89 10.65
N ILE A 894 6.70 2.53 11.80
CA ILE A 894 7.44 3.79 11.95
C ILE A 894 8.87 3.68 11.39
N VAL A 895 9.63 2.65 11.79
CA VAL A 895 11.03 2.47 11.39
C VAL A 895 11.16 2.29 9.87
N ARG A 896 10.30 1.46 9.27
CA ARG A 896 10.26 1.27 7.81
C ARG A 896 9.93 2.57 7.07
N ASN A 897 8.98 3.35 7.58
CA ASN A 897 8.59 4.62 6.98
C ASN A 897 9.70 5.68 7.07
N ILE A 898 10.44 5.75 8.19
CA ILE A 898 11.62 6.62 8.30
C ILE A 898 12.67 6.22 7.27
N ALA A 899 12.99 4.92 7.16
CA ALA A 899 13.97 4.40 6.21
C ALA A 899 13.71 4.82 4.75
N GLN A 900 12.45 4.76 4.32
CA GLN A 900 12.03 5.15 2.97
C GLN A 900 12.28 6.64 2.66
N GLN A 901 12.40 7.51 3.67
CA GLN A 901 12.66 8.94 3.51
C GLN A 901 14.12 9.34 3.66
N VAL A 902 15.04 8.41 3.97
CA VAL A 902 16.46 8.69 4.15
C VAL A 902 17.14 8.95 2.80
N THR A 903 17.84 10.08 2.70
CA THR A 903 18.49 10.57 1.47
C THR A 903 19.95 10.97 1.67
N ASN A 904 20.47 10.92 2.90
CA ASN A 904 21.85 11.26 3.22
C ASN A 904 22.44 10.35 4.31
N GLU A 905 23.77 10.22 4.30
CA GLU A 905 24.54 9.32 5.18
C GLU A 905 24.34 9.63 6.67
N ALA A 906 24.22 10.91 7.03
CA ALA A 906 24.11 11.33 8.43
C ALA A 906 22.78 10.87 9.05
N ILE A 907 21.68 10.97 8.31
CA ILE A 907 20.37 10.46 8.74
C ILE A 907 20.35 8.92 8.73
N HIS A 908 21.01 8.27 7.76
CA HIS A 908 21.14 6.81 7.75
C HIS A 908 21.83 6.27 9.01
N VAL A 909 22.94 6.88 9.43
CA VAL A 909 23.64 6.53 10.66
C VAL A 909 22.77 6.82 11.90
N GLN A 910 22.00 7.92 11.93
CA GLN A 910 21.05 8.17 13.03
C GLN A 910 19.97 7.07 13.12
N LEU A 911 19.44 6.61 11.98
CA LEU A 911 18.46 5.53 11.92
C LEU A 911 19.04 4.18 12.38
N GLN A 912 20.27 3.85 11.99
CA GLN A 912 20.98 2.65 12.49
C GLN A 912 21.05 2.64 14.03
N ASN A 913 21.55 3.73 14.62
CA ASN A 913 21.66 3.89 16.08
C ASN A 913 20.32 3.82 16.82
N LEU A 914 19.23 4.24 16.17
CA LEU A 914 17.86 4.12 16.69
C LEU A 914 17.38 2.67 16.65
N MET A 915 17.54 1.98 15.52
CA MET A 915 17.11 0.59 15.35
C MET A 915 17.86 -0.37 16.28
N GLU A 916 19.17 -0.18 16.48
CA GLU A 916 19.95 -0.96 17.45
C GLU A 916 19.36 -0.89 18.87
N LYS A 917 18.93 0.29 19.31
CA LYS A 917 18.34 0.49 20.64
C LYS A 917 16.92 -0.08 20.76
N LEU A 918 16.12 0.02 19.70
CA LEU A 918 14.79 -0.60 19.64
C LEU A 918 14.90 -2.13 19.66
N LEU A 919 15.88 -2.70 18.97
CA LEU A 919 16.18 -4.13 18.96
C LEU A 919 16.68 -4.60 20.34
N GLN A 920 17.58 -3.85 21.00
CA GLN A 920 18.03 -4.12 22.39
C GLN A 920 16.89 -4.11 23.42
N LYS A 921 15.77 -3.43 23.12
CA LYS A 921 14.56 -3.41 23.95
C LYS A 921 13.47 -4.38 23.49
N GLU A 922 13.73 -5.22 22.49
CA GLU A 922 12.74 -6.14 21.90
C GLU A 922 11.51 -5.43 21.29
N LEU A 923 11.64 -4.13 20.98
CA LEU A 923 10.57 -3.29 20.38
C LEU A 923 10.59 -3.29 18.85
N LEU A 924 11.63 -3.84 18.23
CA LEU A 924 11.80 -3.98 16.79
C LEU A 924 12.32 -5.39 16.47
N ARG A 925 11.75 -6.05 15.46
CA ARG A 925 12.19 -7.40 15.05
C ARG A 925 13.42 -7.30 14.14
N PRO A 926 14.36 -8.28 14.18
CA PRO A 926 15.50 -8.32 13.26
C PRO A 926 15.12 -8.21 11.78
N SER A 927 14.04 -8.85 11.36
CA SER A 927 13.54 -8.80 9.97
C SER A 927 13.07 -7.40 9.55
N ASP A 928 12.40 -6.67 10.44
CA ASP A 928 11.94 -5.30 10.17
C ASP A 928 13.14 -4.33 10.05
N MET A 929 14.17 -4.53 10.88
CA MET A 929 15.42 -3.79 10.79
C MET A 929 16.14 -4.04 9.46
N LEU A 930 16.24 -5.29 9.00
CA LEU A 930 16.86 -5.62 7.72
C LEU A 930 16.12 -4.96 6.54
N GLN A 931 14.79 -5.02 6.53
CA GLN A 931 13.97 -4.37 5.50
C GLN A 931 14.12 -2.84 5.51
N ALA A 932 14.23 -2.22 6.69
CA ALA A 932 14.48 -0.78 6.82
C ALA A 932 15.90 -0.38 6.38
N LEU A 933 16.91 -1.20 6.67
CA LEU A 933 18.27 -0.99 6.17
C LEU A 933 18.33 -1.09 4.64
N GLU A 934 17.60 -2.03 4.04
CA GLU A 934 17.52 -2.17 2.58
C GLU A 934 16.97 -0.89 1.92
N TYR A 935 15.78 -0.41 2.32
CA TYR A 935 15.19 0.82 1.77
C TYR A 935 16.12 2.03 1.84
N SER A 936 16.72 2.27 3.00
CA SER A 936 17.57 3.45 3.20
C SER A 936 18.92 3.33 2.47
N SER A 937 19.46 2.11 2.31
CA SER A 937 20.68 1.86 1.52
C SER A 937 20.43 2.00 0.02
N GLU A 938 19.28 1.53 -0.47
CA GLU A 938 18.88 1.68 -1.88
C GLU A 938 18.76 3.14 -2.31
N ASN A 939 18.17 4.00 -1.46
CA ASN A 939 18.08 5.43 -1.73
C ASN A 939 19.47 6.06 -1.91
N LEU A 940 20.41 5.78 -1.00
CA LEU A 940 21.79 6.28 -1.06
C LEU A 940 22.54 5.76 -2.30
N MET A 941 22.35 4.48 -2.63
CA MET A 941 22.93 3.85 -3.82
C MET A 941 22.40 4.50 -5.11
N TRP A 942 21.09 4.73 -5.22
CA TRP A 942 20.51 5.43 -6.38
C TRP A 942 21.05 6.86 -6.50
N ILE A 943 21.17 7.61 -5.40
CA ILE A 943 21.69 8.99 -5.42
C ILE A 943 23.11 9.00 -5.97
N LYS A 944 23.95 8.06 -5.54
CA LYS A 944 25.34 7.89 -5.98
C LYS A 944 25.47 7.43 -7.44
N GLU A 945 24.64 6.50 -7.89
CA GLU A 945 24.79 5.82 -9.19
C GLU A 945 23.93 6.36 -10.33
N ARG A 946 22.86 7.09 -10.01
CA ARG A 946 21.85 7.56 -10.97
C ARG A 946 21.54 9.04 -10.82
N GLY A 947 21.55 9.60 -9.60
CA GLY A 947 21.36 11.03 -9.34
C GLY A 947 22.32 11.94 -10.13
N GLY A 948 23.52 11.43 -10.45
CA GLY A 948 24.47 12.11 -11.34
C GLY A 948 23.95 12.34 -12.77
N GLN A 949 23.16 11.42 -13.35
CA GLN A 949 22.62 11.58 -14.72
C GLN A 949 21.66 12.76 -14.79
N ILE A 950 20.71 12.84 -13.83
CA ILE A 950 19.77 13.96 -13.73
C ILE A 950 20.53 15.26 -13.43
N SER A 951 21.55 15.21 -12.57
CA SER A 951 22.36 16.39 -12.23
C SER A 951 23.11 16.97 -13.44
N THR A 952 23.73 16.13 -14.27
CA THR A 952 24.39 16.55 -15.52
C THR A 952 23.38 17.13 -16.50
N TRP A 953 22.24 16.46 -16.72
CA TRP A 953 21.21 16.94 -17.62
C TRP A 953 20.66 18.31 -17.17
N LEU A 954 20.43 18.51 -15.87
CA LEU A 954 20.03 19.82 -15.33
C LEU A 954 21.10 20.90 -15.55
N ASP A 955 22.40 20.59 -15.43
CA ASP A 955 23.47 21.55 -15.73
C ASP A 955 23.56 21.92 -17.22
N GLU A 956 23.21 21.01 -18.12
CA GLU A 956 23.16 21.24 -19.56
C GLU A 956 21.93 22.07 -19.97
N GLN A 957 20.77 21.83 -19.35
CA GLN A 957 19.53 22.55 -19.64
C GLN A 957 19.45 23.93 -18.97
N TYR A 958 20.07 24.09 -17.80
CA TYR A 958 20.08 25.32 -17.00
C TYR A 958 21.50 25.82 -16.74
N PRO A 959 22.27 26.16 -17.80
CA PRO A 959 23.63 26.66 -17.64
C PRO A 959 23.62 27.94 -16.80
N PRO A 960 24.60 28.11 -15.88
CA PRO A 960 24.69 29.32 -15.08
C PRO A 960 24.83 30.55 -16.00
N PRO A 961 24.20 31.69 -15.67
CA PRO A 961 24.23 32.87 -16.53
C PRO A 961 25.67 33.29 -16.77
N THR A 962 26.10 33.22 -18.03
CA THR A 962 27.47 33.55 -18.45
C THR A 962 27.83 34.93 -17.91
N PRO A 963 28.95 35.10 -17.19
CA PRO A 963 29.38 36.40 -16.73
C PRO A 963 29.46 37.35 -17.92
N SER A 964 28.60 38.36 -17.96
CA SER A 964 28.61 39.35 -19.02
C SER A 964 29.87 40.19 -18.84
N THR A 965 30.93 39.80 -19.55
CA THR A 965 32.16 40.58 -19.68
C THR A 965 31.82 41.86 -20.43
N THR A 966 31.27 42.83 -19.70
CA THR A 966 31.05 44.18 -20.19
C THR A 966 32.41 44.81 -20.34
N THR A 967 33.02 44.61 -21.50
CA THR A 967 34.25 45.30 -21.89
C THR A 967 33.91 46.78 -21.98
N ILE A 968 34.16 47.53 -20.90
CA ILE A 968 34.01 48.98 -20.88
C ILE A 968 35.11 49.54 -21.79
N SER A 969 34.81 49.70 -23.07
CA SER A 969 35.59 50.53 -23.97
C SER A 969 35.47 51.98 -23.52
N THR A 970 36.40 52.43 -22.68
CA THR A 970 36.59 53.84 -22.35
C THR A 970 37.09 54.60 -23.58
N THR A 971 36.17 55.02 -24.43
CA THR A 971 36.44 55.97 -25.52
C THR A 971 36.69 57.35 -24.89
N LEU A 972 37.96 57.76 -24.80
CA LEU A 972 38.33 59.10 -24.34
C LEU A 972 37.89 60.16 -25.36
N ILE A 973 36.76 60.81 -25.10
CA ILE A 973 36.30 61.97 -25.87
C ILE A 973 36.94 63.23 -25.27
N TYR A 974 37.85 63.85 -26.03
CA TYR A 974 38.48 65.12 -25.66
C TYR A 974 37.58 66.30 -26.07
N THR A 975 37.06 67.05 -25.10
CA THR A 975 36.19 68.21 -25.35
C THR A 975 36.96 69.52 -25.18
N PRO A 976 37.12 70.36 -26.23
CA PRO A 976 37.77 71.66 -26.10
C PRO A 976 36.81 72.69 -25.50
N THR A 977 37.31 73.46 -24.52
CA THR A 977 36.54 74.51 -23.84
C THR A 977 36.33 75.73 -24.74
N ARG A 978 35.09 76.21 -24.89
CA ARG A 978 34.82 77.54 -25.47
C ARG A 978 33.75 78.29 -24.68
N THR A 979 34.14 79.42 -24.12
CA THR A 979 33.29 80.39 -23.43
C THR A 979 32.40 81.18 -24.40
N THR A 980 31.12 81.37 -24.05
CA THR A 980 30.27 82.43 -24.62
C THR A 980 29.28 82.98 -23.57
N LYS A 981 28.86 84.24 -23.79
CA LYS A 981 28.17 85.10 -22.81
C LYS A 981 26.65 84.93 -22.79
N VAL A 982 26.04 85.41 -21.70
CA VAL A 982 24.59 85.56 -21.46
C VAL A 982 24.04 86.85 -22.09
N THR A 983 22.88 86.78 -22.75
CA THR A 983 21.78 87.82 -22.77
C THR A 983 20.49 87.20 -23.39
N PRO A 984 19.28 87.80 -23.29
CA PRO A 984 18.05 87.05 -22.93
C PRO A 984 16.87 87.21 -23.93
N THR A 985 15.62 87.06 -23.43
CA THR A 985 14.29 87.40 -24.06
C THR A 985 13.80 86.47 -25.20
N ASP A 986 12.50 86.18 -25.39
CA ASP A 986 11.28 86.38 -24.58
C ASP A 986 10.12 85.44 -25.04
N THR A 987 9.02 85.33 -24.28
CA THR A 987 7.61 84.94 -24.65
C THR A 987 7.34 83.90 -25.78
N THR A 988 6.42 82.93 -25.73
CA THR A 988 5.24 82.56 -24.89
C THR A 988 4.82 81.09 -25.26
N LYS A 989 3.70 80.44 -24.89
CA LYS A 989 2.37 80.82 -24.32
C LYS A 989 1.70 79.65 -23.54
N THR A 990 0.40 79.81 -23.31
CA THR A 990 -0.65 78.94 -22.71
C THR A 990 -0.94 77.60 -23.43
N THR A 991 -1.60 76.58 -22.86
CA THR A 991 -2.64 76.51 -21.78
C THR A 991 -2.54 75.16 -21.03
N ARG A 992 -2.61 75.08 -19.69
CA ARG A 992 -3.80 74.81 -18.81
C ARG A 992 -4.57 73.51 -19.14
N HIS A 993 -4.99 72.64 -18.20
CA HIS A 993 -5.13 72.79 -16.74
C HIS A 993 -5.26 71.40 -16.01
N ASN A 994 -4.65 71.28 -14.81
CA ASN A 994 -5.24 70.82 -13.52
C ASN A 994 -5.68 69.34 -13.27
N VAL A 995 -5.67 68.77 -12.04
CA VAL A 995 -5.24 69.24 -10.69
C VAL A 995 -5.08 68.05 -9.70
N PHE A 996 -3.95 68.00 -8.94
CA PHE A 996 -3.75 67.60 -7.52
C PHE A 996 -4.22 66.18 -7.03
N GLN A 997 -3.79 65.64 -5.86
CA GLN A 997 -2.99 66.20 -4.75
C GLN A 997 -2.02 65.19 -4.09
N THR A 998 -1.00 65.75 -3.45
CA THR A 998 0.07 65.17 -2.63
C THR A 998 -0.35 64.61 -1.26
N SER A 999 0.47 63.73 -0.68
CA SER A 999 1.09 64.02 0.64
C SER A 999 2.43 63.29 0.83
N THR A 1000 3.34 63.94 1.56
CA THR A 1000 4.73 63.52 1.86
C THR A 1000 5.00 63.71 3.36
N ILE A 1001 5.69 62.77 4.01
CA ILE A 1001 6.43 63.00 5.27
C ILE A 1001 7.79 62.26 5.17
N SER A 1002 8.80 62.79 5.87
CA SER A 1002 10.24 62.54 5.67
C SER A 1002 10.99 62.28 6.99
N THR A 1003 12.32 62.04 6.89
CA THR A 1003 13.35 61.94 7.98
C THR A 1003 13.36 60.61 8.76
N SER A 1004 14.49 60.08 9.28
CA SER A 1004 15.91 60.50 9.36
C SER A 1004 16.85 59.27 9.30
N THR A 1005 17.95 59.25 8.55
CA THR A 1005 19.34 59.63 8.95
C THR A 1005 19.91 58.92 10.19
N PHE A 1006 20.93 58.07 10.01
CA PHE A 1006 22.11 58.00 10.89
C PHE A 1006 23.34 57.41 10.14
N MET A 1007 24.53 57.94 10.43
CA MET A 1007 25.83 57.44 9.96
C MET A 1007 26.53 56.60 11.04
N SER A 1008 27.39 55.67 10.64
CA SER A 1008 28.67 55.44 11.34
C SER A 1008 29.72 54.81 10.40
N THR A 1009 30.95 55.33 10.47
CA THR A 1009 32.10 55.02 9.61
C THR A 1009 33.19 54.20 10.31
N ALA A 1010 34.12 53.66 9.50
CA ALA A 1010 35.47 53.11 9.79
C ALA A 1010 35.59 51.59 9.50
N SER A 1011 36.48 51.04 8.64
CA SER A 1011 37.75 51.42 7.99
C SER A 1011 39.07 51.12 8.76
N VAL A 1012 39.65 49.92 8.54
CA VAL A 1012 41.10 49.60 8.55
C VAL A 1012 41.29 48.36 7.61
N THR A 1013 41.85 48.44 6.40
CA THR A 1013 43.28 48.46 5.95
C THR A 1013 44.15 47.24 6.30
N SER A 1014 44.51 46.41 5.30
CA SER A 1014 45.89 45.91 5.09
C SER A 1014 46.09 45.33 3.67
N MET A 1015 47.31 45.48 3.12
CA MET A 1015 47.71 45.09 1.75
C MET A 1015 48.60 43.84 1.74
N ASN A 1016 48.54 43.06 0.64
CA ASN A 1016 49.67 42.58 -0.20
C ASN A 1016 49.27 41.25 -0.91
N ASN A 1017 49.35 41.08 -2.24
CA ASN A 1017 50.42 41.21 -3.25
C ASN A 1017 51.32 39.97 -3.45
N SER A 1018 50.99 39.15 -4.46
CA SER A 1018 51.90 38.52 -5.46
C SER A 1018 51.10 37.52 -6.33
N LEU A 1019 50.76 37.78 -7.60
CA LEU A 1019 51.59 37.67 -8.81
C LEU A 1019 52.35 36.33 -8.97
N GLN A 1020 51.89 35.43 -9.87
CA GLN A 1020 52.57 35.14 -11.15
C GLN A 1020 51.84 34.15 -12.10
N THR A 1021 51.51 34.66 -13.31
CA THR A 1021 51.61 34.06 -14.66
C THR A 1021 51.20 32.60 -14.99
N ASN A 1022 50.14 32.50 -15.82
CA ASN A 1022 50.04 31.80 -17.12
C ASN A 1022 50.86 30.53 -17.44
N ILE A 1023 50.19 29.53 -18.02
CA ILE A 1023 50.37 29.12 -19.45
C ILE A 1023 49.17 28.25 -19.91
N SER A 1024 48.80 28.36 -21.19
CA SER A 1024 47.72 27.62 -21.84
C SER A 1024 48.23 26.46 -22.69
N THR A 1025 47.45 25.38 -22.85
CA THR A 1025 47.32 24.67 -24.14
C THR A 1025 46.02 23.85 -24.22
N LYS A 1026 45.30 23.99 -25.35
CA LYS A 1026 44.27 23.03 -25.79
C LYS A 1026 44.94 21.84 -26.47
N ILE A 1027 44.45 20.62 -26.24
CA ILE A 1027 44.59 19.51 -27.20
C ILE A 1027 43.25 18.79 -27.29
N THR A 1028 42.74 18.62 -28.52
CA THR A 1028 41.56 17.82 -28.85
C THR A 1028 41.98 16.36 -29.06
N ILE A 1029 41.27 15.39 -28.49
CA ILE A 1029 41.43 13.96 -28.84
C ILE A 1029 40.06 13.36 -29.11
N THR A 1030 39.84 12.96 -30.36
CA THR A 1030 38.78 12.06 -30.79
C THR A 1030 39.21 10.61 -30.56
N SER A 1031 38.34 9.76 -30.01
CA SER A 1031 38.57 8.31 -29.96
C SER A 1031 37.29 7.52 -30.26
N ASN A 1032 37.19 7.01 -31.49
CA ASN A 1032 36.30 5.90 -31.80
C ASN A 1032 36.81 4.64 -31.10
N PHE A 1033 35.92 3.85 -30.49
CA PHE A 1033 36.21 2.47 -30.12
C PHE A 1033 35.07 1.56 -30.55
N SER A 1034 35.37 0.73 -31.56
CA SER A 1034 34.55 -0.43 -31.95
C SER A 1034 35.00 -1.66 -31.17
N THR A 1035 34.04 -2.40 -30.65
CA THR A 1035 34.24 -3.73 -30.03
C THR A 1035 34.22 -4.84 -31.07
N PRO A 1036 35.05 -5.87 -30.91
CA PRO A 1036 34.70 -7.21 -31.36
C PRO A 1036 34.53 -8.20 -30.19
N SER A 1037 33.66 -9.18 -30.43
CA SER A 1037 33.27 -10.27 -29.53
C SER A 1037 34.36 -11.35 -29.38
N MET A 1038 34.23 -12.20 -28.35
CA MET A 1038 34.81 -13.55 -28.42
C MET A 1038 34.00 -14.60 -27.63
N ASN A 1039 34.00 -15.83 -28.15
CA ASN A 1039 33.19 -16.97 -27.71
C ASN A 1039 33.85 -17.79 -26.59
N LEU A 1040 33.04 -18.59 -25.90
CA LEU A 1040 33.50 -19.65 -24.98
C LEU A 1040 34.22 -20.79 -25.72
N ILE A 1041 35.29 -21.32 -25.13
CA ILE A 1041 35.68 -22.75 -25.22
C ILE A 1041 36.17 -23.24 -23.84
N THR A 1042 35.79 -24.47 -23.49
CA THR A 1042 36.08 -25.20 -22.24
C THR A 1042 37.35 -26.07 -22.31
N SER A 1043 38.07 -26.29 -21.20
CA SER A 1043 38.74 -27.58 -20.85
C SER A 1043 39.44 -27.55 -19.48
N THR A 1044 39.91 -28.71 -19.01
CA THR A 1044 40.13 -29.11 -17.61
C THR A 1044 41.57 -29.56 -17.27
N GLU A 1045 41.96 -29.44 -15.99
CA GLU A 1045 43.05 -30.18 -15.27
C GLU A 1045 44.51 -30.03 -15.78
N ASN A 1046 45.59 -29.89 -14.98
CA ASN A 1046 45.97 -30.55 -13.71
C ASN A 1046 47.16 -29.83 -13.00
N TYR A 1047 47.56 -30.30 -11.81
CA TYR A 1047 48.64 -29.76 -10.93
C TYR A 1047 50.09 -29.97 -11.42
N ASP A 1048 51.03 -29.05 -11.13
CA ASP A 1048 52.13 -29.29 -10.14
C ASP A 1048 52.96 -28.02 -9.75
N ASN A 1049 53.77 -28.14 -8.68
CA ASN A 1049 54.46 -27.04 -7.96
C ASN A 1049 55.85 -26.62 -8.47
N ASN A 1050 56.17 -25.31 -8.45
CA ASN A 1050 57.22 -24.71 -7.56
C ASN A 1050 57.57 -23.22 -7.82
N GLY A 1051 57.71 -22.43 -6.73
CA GLY A 1051 58.82 -21.47 -6.56
C GLY A 1051 58.68 -20.00 -7.03
N SER A 1052 58.21 -19.12 -6.13
CA SER A 1052 58.66 -17.71 -5.88
C SER A 1052 59.02 -16.76 -7.06
N SER A 1053 58.60 -15.50 -7.15
CA SER A 1053 57.99 -14.60 -6.16
C SER A 1053 57.50 -13.28 -6.82
N ARG A 1054 56.38 -12.74 -6.35
CA ARG A 1054 55.97 -11.31 -6.27
C ARG A 1054 54.43 -11.24 -6.23
N LEU A 1055 53.88 -11.25 -5.02
CA LEU A 1055 52.45 -11.01 -4.79
C LEU A 1055 52.29 -9.90 -3.76
N GLY A 1056 51.49 -8.90 -4.11
CA GLY A 1056 51.30 -7.70 -3.30
C GLY A 1056 50.12 -6.87 -3.79
N HIS A 1057 48.99 -7.51 -4.09
CA HIS A 1057 47.68 -6.84 -4.19
C HIS A 1057 46.42 -7.75 -4.18
N GLU A 1058 46.53 -9.08 -4.19
CA GLU A 1058 45.35 -9.96 -4.40
C GLU A 1058 44.66 -10.49 -3.14
N THR A 1059 45.28 -10.43 -1.96
CA THR A 1059 44.78 -11.10 -0.74
C THR A 1059 43.45 -10.57 -0.20
N PHE A 1060 42.98 -9.40 -0.63
CA PHE A 1060 41.66 -8.89 -0.26
C PHE A 1060 40.54 -9.48 -1.13
N ASN A 1061 40.80 -9.69 -2.42
CA ASN A 1061 39.80 -10.24 -3.35
C ASN A 1061 39.56 -11.73 -3.09
N THR A 1062 40.60 -12.52 -2.82
CA THR A 1062 40.45 -13.96 -2.55
C THR A 1062 39.60 -14.23 -1.29
N PHE A 1063 39.73 -13.41 -0.25
CA PHE A 1063 38.94 -13.57 0.99
C PHE A 1063 37.46 -13.21 0.78
N CYS A 1064 37.18 -12.14 0.04
CA CYS A 1064 35.81 -11.81 -0.38
C CYS A 1064 35.22 -12.89 -1.29
N PHE A 1065 35.99 -13.44 -2.22
CA PHE A 1065 35.52 -14.47 -3.15
C PHE A 1065 35.19 -15.79 -2.45
N ILE A 1066 35.99 -16.21 -1.47
CA ILE A 1066 35.71 -17.42 -0.67
C ILE A 1066 34.50 -17.21 0.24
N ALA A 1067 34.39 -16.05 0.91
CA ALA A 1067 33.20 -15.73 1.71
C ALA A 1067 31.92 -15.68 0.86
N PHE A 1068 31.98 -15.09 -0.34
CA PHE A 1068 30.85 -15.02 -1.26
C PHE A 1068 30.42 -16.40 -1.76
N ASN A 1069 31.36 -17.31 -2.09
CA ASN A 1069 31.04 -18.67 -2.50
C ASN A 1069 30.47 -19.53 -1.35
N ILE A 1070 30.94 -19.35 -0.11
CA ILE A 1070 30.36 -20.04 1.07
C ILE A 1070 28.93 -19.56 1.35
N ILE A 1071 28.66 -18.26 1.17
CA ILE A 1071 27.30 -17.71 1.26
C ILE A 1071 26.41 -18.27 0.14
N LEU A 1072 26.89 -18.34 -1.11
CA LEU A 1072 26.13 -18.90 -2.24
C LEU A 1072 25.77 -20.37 -2.01
N PHE A 1073 26.74 -21.19 -1.58
CA PHE A 1073 26.55 -22.63 -1.32
C PHE A 1073 25.62 -22.88 -0.12
N GLY A 1074 25.59 -21.98 0.86
CA GLY A 1074 24.64 -22.00 1.98
C GLY A 1074 23.24 -21.47 1.66
N MET A 1075 23.00 -20.98 0.44
CA MET A 1075 21.69 -20.57 -0.06
C MET A 1075 21.14 -21.50 -1.16
N THR A 1076 21.85 -22.59 -1.47
CA THR A 1076 21.43 -23.65 -2.43
C THR A 1076 21.13 -25.00 -1.76
N LEU A 1077 21.12 -25.03 -0.43
CA LEU A 1077 20.72 -26.14 0.45
C LEU A 1077 19.62 -25.63 1.41
#